data_AF-A0A1E7IA07-F1
#
_entry.id   AF-A0A1E7IA07-F1
#
_cell.length_a   1.000
_cell.length_b   1.000
_cell.length_c   1.000
_cell.angle_alpha   90.00
_cell.angle_beta   90.00
_cell.angle_gamma   90.00
#
_symmetry.space_group_name_H-M   'P 1'
#
loop_
_entity.id
_entity.type
_entity.pdbx_description
1 polymer ?
#
loop_
_entity_poly.entity_id
_entity_poly.type
_entity_poly.pdbx_seq_one_letter_code
_entity_poly.pdbx_strand_id
1 'polypeptide(L)'
;MKKIVLVFIIVFLMMAGSIASAATAVPIVFEIPSSLKPEDVHIQFINTGGIAGTFLNPSGVTQKLTTTQNYSLAELTGKFSVGGGAPANKPAVLISDFSSGRVFVTIGNSTAMSPTQQAAPQTSTDNNYYERYQYFEPTIVGSNIHVDLSYIDFAAIALTMEAKNSPNAEYSPQSTTVTSKVLTDRLALTSMVADSGVLTGGHKLPDERFVRVLAPNTPTGAALYPDWSYYLKTTLQGKNVRIKGLYAGTQDASGQFTSNATQGQNYDYIVTFNAAGDATFTPNATVGTTGNSTVTGVSTHTYSGVGNKADTIVTVSFAELGPAGGIYQNAPKYSVGGGALTAGIVNDFFGWIVGDLLAGLSWGFPGSTVQFGGTAIGDIYSANWWGGSLEDGTKTPKADTPAGNGTVFGLAQPGTLLKNNFHTYAAALNGITPGYGFALQDRLGENLMHFDTSVDENAYLLVQIEPEAKSSVHPSPGQATGATTLIRTTVIKEKNADALKSEYLADNFDPITSVCSFNGTVVPSGLCATFMMDTHKAPTGKVSDITLMKLYSTGTSTPYTYAPSGPDYTDGYWWLTDDQYSHLTPTDTVVYGAQYYIHFVVKDNGSFDEDPAAGYITDPVSAGVVTVSGGGCVLNPESNVSYELGTLFVAALVIVFLRRRRSNS
;
A
#
# COMPACT_ATOMS: atom_id res chain seq x y z
N MET A 1 -31.49 -60.63 -2.23
CA MET A 1 -31.51 -59.20 -2.65
C MET A 1 -31.69 -58.22 -1.48
N LYS A 2 -32.62 -58.41 -0.53
CA LYS A 2 -32.84 -57.45 0.58
C LYS A 2 -31.65 -57.21 1.53
N LYS A 3 -30.73 -58.18 1.69
CA LYS A 3 -29.53 -58.02 2.54
C LYS A 3 -28.38 -57.25 1.87
N ILE A 4 -28.34 -57.17 0.54
CA ILE A 4 -27.27 -56.46 -0.21
C ILE A 4 -27.59 -54.95 -0.32
N VAL A 5 -28.88 -54.60 -0.45
CA VAL A 5 -29.34 -53.20 -0.49
C VAL A 5 -29.14 -52.49 0.86
N LEU A 6 -29.28 -53.20 1.98
CA LEU A 6 -29.08 -52.64 3.32
C LEU A 6 -27.60 -52.35 3.62
N VAL A 7 -26.68 -53.20 3.13
CA VAL A 7 -25.22 -52.96 3.27
C VAL A 7 -24.77 -51.79 2.40
N PHE A 8 -25.33 -51.61 1.20
CA PHE A 8 -25.03 -50.45 0.36
C PHE A 8 -25.58 -49.15 0.95
N ILE A 9 -26.78 -49.14 1.55
CA ILE A 9 -27.33 -47.94 2.21
C ILE A 9 -26.55 -47.58 3.47
N ILE A 10 -26.07 -48.56 4.26
CA ILE A 10 -25.25 -48.30 5.44
C ILE A 10 -23.84 -47.81 5.05
N VAL A 11 -23.23 -48.32 3.97
CA VAL A 11 -21.96 -47.81 3.45
C VAL A 11 -22.11 -46.41 2.84
N PHE A 12 -23.24 -46.11 2.17
CA PHE A 12 -23.53 -44.76 1.65
C PHE A 12 -23.85 -43.74 2.75
N LEU A 13 -24.51 -44.16 3.84
CA LEU A 13 -24.77 -43.32 5.01
C LEU A 13 -23.54 -43.13 5.90
N MET A 14 -22.59 -44.07 5.92
CA MET A 14 -21.29 -43.87 6.58
C MET A 14 -20.32 -43.01 5.76
N MET A 15 -20.54 -42.83 4.45
CA MET A 15 -19.78 -41.89 3.61
C MET A 15 -20.38 -40.49 3.55
N ALA A 16 -21.65 -40.31 3.94
CA ALA A 16 -22.35 -39.01 3.93
C ALA A 16 -22.33 -38.28 5.29
N GLY A 17 -21.53 -38.76 6.25
CA GLY A 17 -21.56 -38.32 7.65
C GLY A 17 -20.22 -37.84 8.18
N SER A 18 -19.33 -37.29 7.35
CA SER A 18 -18.32 -36.35 7.88
C SER A 18 -19.01 -35.00 8.05
N ILE A 19 -19.72 -34.84 9.17
CA ILE A 19 -20.09 -33.52 9.67
C ILE A 19 -18.77 -32.76 9.73
N ALA A 20 -18.59 -31.75 8.87
CA ALA A 20 -17.43 -30.89 8.90
C ALA A 20 -17.29 -30.38 10.33
N SER A 21 -16.26 -30.85 11.04
CA SER A 21 -15.84 -30.20 12.27
C SER A 21 -15.48 -28.79 11.85
N ALA A 22 -16.15 -27.78 12.41
CA ALA A 22 -15.76 -26.38 12.26
C ALA A 22 -14.23 -26.30 12.36
N ALA A 23 -13.59 -25.69 11.37
CA ALA A 23 -12.13 -25.65 11.31
C ALA A 23 -11.62 -24.95 12.56
N THR A 24 -10.92 -25.66 13.45
CA THR A 24 -10.38 -25.10 14.70
C THR A 24 -9.02 -24.40 14.48
N ALA A 25 -8.70 -24.09 13.23
CA ALA A 25 -7.39 -23.63 12.80
C ALA A 25 -7.52 -22.81 11.50
N VAL A 26 -6.53 -21.97 11.25
CA VAL A 26 -6.43 -21.09 10.10
C VAL A 26 -5.37 -21.63 9.13
N PRO A 27 -5.74 -21.97 7.89
CA PRO A 27 -4.76 -22.29 6.87
C PRO A 27 -4.08 -21.02 6.34
N ILE A 28 -2.77 -21.09 6.14
CA ILE A 28 -1.99 -20.06 5.45
C ILE A 28 -1.32 -20.70 4.24
N VAL A 29 -1.48 -20.08 3.08
CA VAL A 29 -0.99 -20.55 1.77
C VAL A 29 0.00 -19.51 1.25
N PHE A 30 1.15 -19.96 0.77
CA PHE A 30 2.17 -19.08 0.21
C PHE A 30 2.26 -19.23 -1.30
N GLU A 31 2.42 -18.11 -1.99
CA GLU A 31 2.59 -18.06 -3.44
C GLU A 31 3.79 -17.18 -3.81
N ILE A 32 4.54 -17.61 -4.82
CA ILE A 32 5.70 -16.91 -5.37
C ILE A 32 5.55 -16.80 -6.90
N PRO A 33 6.12 -15.77 -7.55
CA PRO A 33 6.18 -15.70 -9.00
C PRO A 33 7.06 -16.82 -9.57
N SER A 34 6.85 -17.15 -10.84
CA SER A 34 7.63 -18.19 -11.53
C SER A 34 9.13 -17.86 -11.68
N SER A 35 9.52 -16.61 -11.43
CA SER A 35 10.92 -16.18 -11.39
C SER A 35 11.65 -16.65 -10.12
N LEU A 36 10.92 -17.02 -9.07
CA LEU A 36 11.48 -17.57 -7.84
C LEU A 36 11.27 -19.09 -7.78
N LYS A 37 12.21 -19.76 -7.11
CA LYS A 37 12.13 -21.19 -6.86
C LYS A 37 11.67 -21.46 -5.42
N PRO A 38 10.79 -22.44 -5.18
CA PRO A 38 10.32 -22.75 -3.83
C PRO A 38 11.43 -23.14 -2.83
N GLU A 39 12.56 -23.67 -3.31
CA GLU A 39 13.73 -23.98 -2.47
C GLU A 39 14.50 -22.74 -2.00
N ASP A 40 14.37 -21.61 -2.68
CA ASP A 40 15.10 -20.38 -2.38
C ASP A 40 14.28 -19.41 -1.51
N VAL A 41 13.04 -19.75 -1.19
CA VAL A 41 12.14 -18.93 -0.36
C VAL A 41 11.80 -19.68 0.91
N HIS A 42 12.03 -19.03 2.05
CA HIS A 42 11.91 -19.65 3.36
C HIS A 42 10.96 -18.89 4.26
N ILE A 43 10.21 -19.65 5.08
CA ILE A 43 9.24 -19.16 6.06
C ILE A 43 9.71 -19.55 7.46
N GLN A 44 9.74 -18.58 8.37
CA GLN A 44 9.96 -18.84 9.79
C GLN A 44 8.91 -18.16 10.67
N PHE A 45 8.42 -18.90 11.67
CA PHE A 45 7.47 -18.43 12.65
C PHE A 45 8.22 -18.00 13.92
N ILE A 46 8.20 -16.71 14.27
CA ILE A 46 8.90 -16.20 15.47
C ILE A 46 7.87 -15.74 16.49
N ASN A 47 7.94 -16.33 17.69
CA ASN A 47 7.08 -16.03 18.82
C ASN A 47 7.72 -16.54 20.13
N THR A 48 7.56 -15.79 21.22
CA THR A 48 8.08 -16.17 22.54
C THR A 48 7.19 -17.18 23.30
N GLY A 49 5.88 -17.20 23.01
CA GLY A 49 4.89 -18.15 23.51
C GLY A 49 4.77 -19.45 22.71
N GLY A 50 5.45 -19.56 21.56
CA GLY A 50 5.48 -20.77 20.74
C GLY A 50 4.49 -20.76 19.56
N ILE A 51 4.25 -21.93 18.97
CA ILE A 51 3.30 -22.12 17.86
C ILE A 51 2.65 -23.50 17.98
N ALA A 52 1.33 -23.56 17.78
CA ALA A 52 0.58 -24.79 17.59
C ALA A 52 0.05 -24.84 16.15
N GLY A 53 0.72 -25.61 15.31
CA GLY A 53 0.31 -25.80 13.92
C GLY A 53 1.04 -26.97 13.26
N THR A 54 0.58 -27.31 12.07
CA THR A 54 1.10 -28.43 11.27
C THR A 54 1.21 -28.07 9.79
N PHE A 55 1.97 -28.86 9.04
CA PHE A 55 1.98 -28.85 7.59
C PHE A 55 2.09 -30.28 7.04
N LEU A 56 1.85 -30.46 5.75
CA LEU A 56 2.09 -31.73 5.05
C LEU A 56 3.36 -31.59 4.22
N ASN A 57 4.37 -32.41 4.50
CA ASN A 57 5.60 -32.41 3.71
C ASN A 57 5.36 -32.99 2.28
N PRO A 58 6.36 -32.99 1.37
CA PRO A 58 6.18 -33.48 0.00
C PRO A 58 5.79 -34.96 -0.11
N SER A 59 6.02 -35.74 0.95
CA SER A 59 5.59 -37.14 1.05
C SER A 59 4.16 -37.30 1.55
N GLY A 60 3.47 -36.21 1.90
CA GLY A 60 2.12 -36.19 2.45
C GLY A 60 2.05 -36.53 3.94
N VAL A 61 3.17 -36.50 4.66
CA VAL A 61 3.23 -36.79 6.09
C VAL A 61 3.07 -35.50 6.89
N THR A 62 2.15 -35.50 7.85
CA THR A 62 1.96 -34.38 8.79
C THR A 62 3.19 -34.16 9.65
N GLN A 63 3.66 -32.91 9.68
CA GLN A 63 4.75 -32.43 10.51
C GLN A 63 4.24 -31.31 11.42
N LYS A 64 4.87 -31.14 12.59
CA LYS A 64 4.58 -30.03 13.50
C LYS A 64 5.44 -28.82 13.15
N LEU A 65 4.87 -27.62 13.28
CA LEU A 65 5.61 -26.37 13.21
C LEU A 65 6.40 -26.14 14.51
N THR A 66 7.51 -25.41 14.39
CA THR A 66 8.33 -24.94 15.50
C THR A 66 8.77 -23.50 15.23
N THR A 67 9.08 -22.74 16.29
CA THR A 67 9.55 -21.36 16.14
C THR A 67 11.04 -21.22 15.82
N THR A 68 11.79 -22.32 15.91
CA THR A 68 13.24 -22.39 15.70
C THR A 68 13.64 -22.87 14.31
N GLN A 69 12.69 -23.39 13.54
CA GLN A 69 12.97 -23.94 12.21
C GLN A 69 12.59 -22.92 11.14
N ASN A 70 13.43 -22.87 10.12
CA ASN A 70 13.19 -22.15 8.89
C ASN A 70 12.78 -23.16 7.80
N TYR A 71 11.63 -22.95 7.19
CA TYR A 71 11.00 -23.91 6.28
C TYR A 71 11.07 -23.39 4.85
N SER A 72 11.71 -24.14 3.93
CA SER A 72 11.59 -23.79 2.50
C SER A 72 10.15 -23.97 2.01
N LEU A 73 9.71 -23.18 1.03
CA LEU A 73 8.39 -23.38 0.43
C LEU A 73 8.27 -24.76 -0.23
N ALA A 74 9.37 -25.31 -0.73
CA ALA A 74 9.43 -26.70 -1.22
C ALA A 74 9.06 -27.71 -0.11
N GLU A 75 9.57 -27.52 1.11
CA GLU A 75 9.25 -28.38 2.26
C GLU A 75 7.78 -28.26 2.68
N LEU A 76 7.20 -27.05 2.60
CA LEU A 76 5.81 -26.80 2.93
C LEU A 76 4.82 -27.26 1.84
N THR A 77 5.31 -27.73 0.68
CA THR A 77 4.47 -28.13 -0.45
C THR A 77 4.08 -29.60 -0.37
N GLY A 78 2.89 -29.88 0.17
CA GLY A 78 2.30 -31.21 0.21
C GLY A 78 1.47 -31.58 -1.02
N LYS A 79 1.39 -32.88 -1.35
CA LYS A 79 0.52 -33.40 -2.42
C LYS A 79 -0.98 -33.26 -2.12
N PHE A 80 -1.31 -33.13 -0.84
CA PHE A 80 -2.68 -32.99 -0.35
C PHE A 80 -2.85 -31.64 0.32
N SER A 81 -4.09 -31.18 0.42
CA SER A 81 -4.44 -29.97 1.18
C SER A 81 -4.14 -30.16 2.67
N VAL A 82 -3.70 -29.09 3.35
CA VAL A 82 -3.58 -29.04 4.81
C VAL A 82 -4.93 -28.89 5.52
N GLY A 83 -6.04 -28.71 4.78
CA GLY A 83 -7.40 -28.49 5.31
C GLY A 83 -7.89 -27.04 5.15
N GLY A 84 -9.11 -26.77 5.63
CA GLY A 84 -9.72 -25.42 5.69
C GLY A 84 -9.84 -24.69 4.34
N GLY A 85 -10.00 -25.43 3.23
CA GLY A 85 -10.10 -24.85 1.89
C GLY A 85 -8.77 -24.49 1.22
N ALA A 86 -7.63 -24.69 1.88
CA ALA A 86 -6.31 -24.51 1.24
C ALA A 86 -6.15 -25.47 0.03
N PRO A 87 -5.59 -25.01 -1.11
CA PRO A 87 -5.36 -25.86 -2.27
C PRO A 87 -4.25 -26.89 -2.03
N ALA A 88 -4.35 -28.05 -2.69
CA ALA A 88 -3.28 -29.05 -2.74
C ALA A 88 -2.14 -28.61 -3.68
N ASN A 89 -0.94 -29.18 -3.50
CA ASN A 89 0.25 -28.85 -4.30
C ASN A 89 0.65 -27.36 -4.22
N LYS A 90 0.39 -26.74 -3.07
CA LYS A 90 0.82 -25.39 -2.73
C LYS A 90 1.53 -25.41 -1.39
N PRO A 91 2.54 -24.56 -1.17
CA PRO A 91 3.14 -24.39 0.15
C PRO A 91 2.08 -23.92 1.13
N ALA A 92 1.79 -24.70 2.17
CA ALA A 92 0.73 -24.36 3.11
C ALA A 92 0.99 -24.89 4.51
N VAL A 93 0.43 -24.18 5.49
CA VAL A 93 0.42 -24.55 6.91
C VAL A 93 -0.98 -24.42 7.47
N LEU A 94 -1.25 -25.13 8.58
CA LEU A 94 -2.50 -25.05 9.35
C LEU A 94 -2.16 -24.70 10.80
N ILE A 95 -2.60 -23.53 11.29
CA ILE A 95 -2.22 -22.98 12.60
C ILE A 95 -3.45 -22.80 13.47
N SER A 96 -3.40 -23.34 14.70
CA SER A 96 -4.49 -23.20 15.69
C SER A 96 -4.17 -22.24 16.83
N ASP A 97 -2.89 -21.96 17.08
CA ASP A 97 -2.48 -20.95 18.07
C ASP A 97 -1.11 -20.37 17.69
N PHE A 98 -1.07 -19.04 17.58
CA PHE A 98 0.12 -18.24 17.34
C PHE A 98 -0.16 -16.80 17.78
N SER A 99 -0.05 -16.55 19.08
CA SER A 99 -0.48 -15.31 19.71
C SER A 99 0.58 -14.19 19.61
N SER A 100 0.33 -13.13 18.84
CA SER A 100 1.26 -12.00 18.62
C SER A 100 2.62 -12.42 18.06
N GLY A 101 2.63 -13.23 17.01
CA GLY A 101 3.85 -13.68 16.36
C GLY A 101 4.20 -12.89 15.11
N ARG A 102 5.40 -13.18 14.57
CA ARG A 102 5.87 -12.67 13.27
C ARG A 102 6.17 -13.83 12.36
N VAL A 103 5.70 -13.75 11.11
CA VAL A 103 6.04 -14.71 10.07
C VAL A 103 7.03 -14.05 9.13
N PHE A 104 8.27 -14.51 9.17
CA PHE A 104 9.36 -14.01 8.33
C PHE A 104 9.38 -14.77 7.01
N VAL A 105 9.51 -14.02 5.93
CA VAL A 105 9.78 -14.49 4.58
C VAL A 105 11.22 -14.10 4.25
N THR A 106 12.07 -15.06 3.91
CA THR A 106 13.46 -14.83 3.49
C THR A 106 13.67 -15.33 2.07
N ILE A 107 14.34 -14.55 1.21
CA ILE A 107 14.73 -14.95 -0.15
C ILE A 107 16.24 -15.16 -0.20
N GLY A 108 16.66 -16.32 -0.73
CA GLY A 108 18.05 -16.75 -0.83
C GLY A 108 18.44 -17.77 0.25
N ASN A 109 19.74 -17.84 0.55
CA ASN A 109 20.21 -18.62 1.69
C ASN A 109 19.60 -18.07 2.98
N SER A 110 19.24 -18.92 3.92
CA SER A 110 18.62 -18.43 5.15
C SER A 110 19.02 -19.28 6.34
N THR A 111 19.69 -18.63 7.30
CA THR A 111 19.91 -19.19 8.63
C THR A 111 18.66 -18.96 9.47
N ALA A 112 18.26 -19.94 10.28
CA ALA A 112 17.13 -19.76 11.19
C ALA A 112 17.41 -18.64 12.20
N MET A 113 16.49 -17.69 12.29
CA MET A 113 16.51 -16.62 13.28
C MET A 113 16.24 -17.19 14.68
N SER A 114 16.74 -16.52 15.71
CA SER A 114 16.46 -16.93 17.09
C SER A 114 15.00 -16.62 17.46
N PRO A 115 14.26 -17.54 18.11
CA PRO A 115 12.91 -17.27 18.57
C PRO A 115 12.85 -16.24 19.71
N THR A 116 13.96 -16.00 20.41
CA THR A 116 14.03 -15.08 21.56
C THR A 116 14.66 -13.73 21.21
N GLN A 117 15.26 -13.59 20.03
CA GLN A 117 15.87 -12.35 19.58
C GLN A 117 15.30 -12.01 18.22
N GLN A 118 14.43 -11.00 18.19
CA GLN A 118 14.00 -10.40 16.93
C GLN A 118 15.23 -9.88 16.19
N ALA A 119 15.25 -10.08 14.87
CA ALA A 119 16.33 -9.57 14.05
C ALA A 119 16.42 -8.04 14.18
N ALA A 120 17.64 -7.52 14.32
CA ALA A 120 17.92 -6.10 14.40
C ALA A 120 18.44 -5.60 13.04
N PRO A 121 17.56 -5.21 12.10
CA PRO A 121 17.90 -4.90 10.71
C PRO A 121 18.95 -3.79 10.54
N GLN A 122 19.05 -2.89 11.52
CA GLN A 122 19.98 -1.77 11.59
C GLN A 122 21.35 -2.13 12.18
N THR A 123 21.52 -3.32 12.74
CA THR A 123 22.71 -3.71 13.50
C THR A 123 23.61 -4.60 12.66
N SER A 124 24.78 -4.09 12.25
CA SER A 124 25.73 -4.81 11.38
C SER A 124 26.32 -6.08 11.97
N THR A 125 26.19 -6.29 13.28
CA THR A 125 26.60 -7.52 13.98
C THR A 125 25.45 -8.52 14.15
N ASP A 126 24.24 -8.21 13.69
CA ASP A 126 23.14 -9.18 13.67
C ASP A 126 23.45 -10.29 12.66
N ASN A 127 23.22 -11.55 13.04
CA ASN A 127 23.49 -12.69 12.16
C ASN A 127 22.66 -12.67 10.88
N ASN A 128 21.52 -11.96 10.88
CA ASN A 128 20.62 -11.82 9.74
C ASN A 128 20.82 -10.49 9.02
N TYR A 129 21.85 -9.71 9.36
CA TYR A 129 22.06 -8.37 8.80
C TYR A 129 22.11 -8.38 7.27
N TYR A 130 22.75 -9.39 6.67
CA TYR A 130 22.89 -9.58 5.23
C TYR A 130 21.76 -10.40 4.58
N GLU A 131 20.78 -10.85 5.36
CA GLU A 131 19.69 -11.69 4.84
C GLU A 131 18.53 -10.82 4.35
N ARG A 132 18.09 -11.05 3.12
CA ARG A 132 16.92 -10.37 2.55
C ARG A 132 15.64 -11.00 3.08
N TYR A 133 15.02 -10.36 4.06
CA TYR A 133 13.77 -10.82 4.66
C TYR A 133 12.75 -9.71 4.82
N GLN A 134 11.46 -10.06 4.88
CA GLN A 134 10.32 -9.24 5.28
C GLN A 134 9.45 -10.04 6.25
N TYR A 135 8.60 -9.39 7.04
CA TYR A 135 7.64 -10.09 7.89
C TYR A 135 6.22 -9.51 7.78
N PHE A 136 5.26 -10.29 8.25
CA PHE A 136 3.89 -9.86 8.59
C PHE A 136 3.53 -10.40 9.98
N GLU A 137 2.53 -9.81 10.64
CA GLU A 137 2.27 -10.02 12.08
C GLU A 137 0.88 -10.64 12.32
N PRO A 138 0.75 -11.99 12.30
CA PRO A 138 -0.52 -12.62 12.64
C PRO A 138 -0.64 -12.89 14.15
N THR A 139 -1.87 -12.73 14.64
CA THR A 139 -2.37 -13.32 15.88
C THR A 139 -3.46 -14.32 15.52
N ILE A 140 -3.21 -15.60 15.81
CA ILE A 140 -4.14 -16.70 15.50
C ILE A 140 -4.55 -17.36 16.81
N VAL A 141 -5.87 -17.46 17.05
CA VAL A 141 -6.45 -18.14 18.20
C VAL A 141 -7.63 -18.98 17.73
N GLY A 142 -7.43 -20.30 17.67
CA GLY A 142 -8.39 -21.24 17.10
C GLY A 142 -8.64 -20.97 15.62
N SER A 143 -9.89 -20.67 15.27
CA SER A 143 -10.33 -20.39 13.90
C SER A 143 -10.18 -18.91 13.50
N ASN A 144 -9.87 -18.03 14.45
CA ASN A 144 -9.81 -16.60 14.24
C ASN A 144 -8.38 -16.15 13.93
N ILE A 145 -8.25 -15.23 12.97
CA ILE A 145 -6.99 -14.56 12.66
C ILE A 145 -7.19 -13.05 12.60
N HIS A 146 -6.25 -12.34 13.23
CA HIS A 146 -5.95 -10.94 13.00
C HIS A 146 -4.56 -10.86 12.40
N VAL A 147 -4.39 -10.17 11.29
CA VAL A 147 -3.08 -10.10 10.61
C VAL A 147 -2.87 -8.75 9.95
N ASP A 148 -1.65 -8.24 10.05
CA ASP A 148 -1.26 -7.01 9.38
C ASP A 148 0.02 -7.15 8.56
N LEU A 149 0.04 -6.41 7.45
CA LEU A 149 1.22 -6.19 6.63
C LEU A 149 2.00 -5.01 7.22
N SER A 150 3.30 -5.19 7.46
CA SER A 150 4.10 -4.17 8.11
C SER A 150 5.40 -3.90 7.36
N TYR A 151 5.65 -2.62 7.11
CA TYR A 151 6.91 -2.05 6.61
C TYR A 151 7.48 -1.03 7.59
N ILE A 152 7.00 -1.06 8.85
CA ILE A 152 7.30 -0.02 9.84
C ILE A 152 8.78 0.03 10.23
N ASP A 153 9.46 -1.12 10.29
CA ASP A 153 10.86 -1.24 10.69
C ASP A 153 11.82 -1.12 9.49
N PHE A 154 11.41 -1.67 8.35
CA PHE A 154 12.15 -1.67 7.09
C PHE A 154 11.26 -2.23 5.97
N ALA A 155 11.73 -2.05 4.73
CA ALA A 155 11.15 -2.70 3.55
C ALA A 155 12.21 -3.45 2.75
N ALA A 156 11.89 -4.68 2.35
CA ALA A 156 12.79 -5.54 1.58
C ALA A 156 12.08 -6.37 0.50
N ILE A 157 10.90 -6.88 0.82
CA ILE A 157 10.13 -7.78 -0.04
C ILE A 157 8.68 -7.27 -0.10
N ALA A 158 8.16 -7.06 -1.30
CA ALA A 158 6.76 -6.78 -1.55
C ALA A 158 5.92 -8.02 -1.21
N LEU A 159 4.92 -7.82 -0.36
CA LEU A 159 4.02 -8.85 0.13
C LEU A 159 2.58 -8.43 -0.17
N THR A 160 1.73 -9.40 -0.51
CA THR A 160 0.27 -9.23 -0.55
C THR A 160 -0.37 -10.30 0.32
N MET A 161 -1.38 -9.91 1.08
CA MET A 161 -2.21 -10.81 1.87
C MET A 161 -3.66 -10.70 1.44
N GLU A 162 -4.35 -11.84 1.35
CA GLU A 162 -5.77 -11.90 1.00
C GLU A 162 -6.45 -13.05 1.74
N ALA A 163 -7.58 -12.76 2.40
CA ALA A 163 -8.50 -13.78 2.90
C ALA A 163 -9.28 -14.37 1.72
N LYS A 164 -8.89 -15.56 1.26
CA LYS A 164 -9.57 -16.27 0.17
C LYS A 164 -10.77 -17.03 0.71
N ASN A 165 -11.83 -17.11 -0.10
CA ASN A 165 -13.10 -17.77 0.25
C ASN A 165 -13.75 -17.26 1.55
N SER A 166 -13.45 -16.04 1.96
CA SER A 166 -14.01 -15.43 3.17
C SER A 166 -14.85 -14.20 2.82
N PRO A 167 -16.14 -14.37 2.49
CA PRO A 167 -17.03 -13.25 2.21
C PRO A 167 -17.23 -12.32 3.42
N ASN A 168 -16.90 -12.77 4.64
CA ASN A 168 -17.00 -11.99 5.87
C ASN A 168 -15.67 -11.39 6.33
N ALA A 169 -14.59 -11.54 5.55
CA ALA A 169 -13.31 -10.92 5.90
C ALA A 169 -13.41 -9.39 5.88
N GLU A 170 -12.77 -8.75 6.85
CA GLU A 170 -12.60 -7.30 6.85
C GLU A 170 -11.19 -6.92 6.39
N TYR A 171 -11.11 -5.78 5.69
CA TYR A 171 -9.85 -5.17 5.24
C TYR A 171 -8.98 -6.11 4.37
N SER A 172 -9.63 -7.01 3.63
CA SER A 172 -9.01 -7.89 2.65
C SER A 172 -9.34 -7.44 1.22
N PRO A 173 -8.37 -7.42 0.28
CA PRO A 173 -6.96 -7.77 0.46
C PRO A 173 -6.12 -6.61 1.04
N GLN A 174 -4.97 -6.96 1.64
CA GLN A 174 -3.88 -6.03 1.90
C GLN A 174 -2.78 -6.24 0.86
N SER A 175 -2.76 -5.41 -0.19
CA SER A 175 -1.86 -5.61 -1.33
C SER A 175 -0.77 -4.56 -1.42
N THR A 176 0.49 -4.99 -1.45
CA THR A 176 1.54 -4.18 -2.07
C THR A 176 1.47 -4.36 -3.58
N THR A 177 1.06 -3.31 -4.29
CA THR A 177 0.70 -3.38 -5.73
C THR A 177 1.89 -3.23 -6.66
N VAL A 178 3.08 -2.95 -6.12
CA VAL A 178 4.32 -2.68 -6.86
C VAL A 178 5.38 -3.75 -6.58
N THR A 179 6.42 -3.84 -7.42
CA THR A 179 7.56 -4.75 -7.18
C THR A 179 8.33 -4.36 -5.92
N SER A 180 9.10 -5.30 -5.36
CA SER A 180 10.05 -4.95 -4.27
C SER A 180 11.00 -3.83 -4.66
N LYS A 181 11.47 -3.80 -5.92
CA LYS A 181 12.37 -2.75 -6.40
C LYS A 181 11.69 -1.37 -6.31
N VAL A 182 10.48 -1.24 -6.85
CA VAL A 182 9.74 0.02 -6.82
C VAL A 182 9.40 0.44 -5.40
N LEU A 183 9.00 -0.51 -4.55
CA LEU A 183 8.78 -0.27 -3.12
C LEU A 183 10.03 0.31 -2.45
N THR A 184 11.17 -0.37 -2.62
CA THR A 184 12.42 0.01 -1.94
C THR A 184 13.02 1.30 -2.50
N ASP A 185 12.94 1.52 -3.82
CA ASP A 185 13.45 2.73 -4.46
C ASP A 185 12.71 3.97 -3.94
N ARG A 186 11.37 3.92 -3.82
CA ARG A 186 10.60 5.04 -3.25
C ARG A 186 11.02 5.37 -1.83
N LEU A 187 11.13 4.35 -1.00
CA LEU A 187 11.43 4.54 0.41
C LEU A 187 12.85 5.10 0.58
N ALA A 188 13.81 4.60 -0.21
CA ALA A 188 15.17 5.09 -0.22
C ALA A 188 15.30 6.55 -0.70
N LEU A 189 14.37 7.03 -1.54
CA LEU A 189 14.32 8.43 -1.98
C LEU A 189 13.79 9.40 -0.91
N THR A 190 13.19 8.90 0.17
CA THR A 190 12.60 9.75 1.23
C THR A 190 13.59 10.18 2.33
N SER A 191 14.82 9.68 2.30
CA SER A 191 15.90 10.14 3.17
C SER A 191 16.38 11.55 2.78
N MET A 192 17.02 12.27 3.71
CA MET A 192 17.51 13.66 3.50
C MET A 192 18.50 13.76 2.33
N VAL A 193 19.29 12.72 2.14
CA VAL A 193 20.09 12.50 0.94
C VAL A 193 19.62 11.17 0.37
N ALA A 194 19.14 11.17 -0.87
CA ALA A 194 18.62 9.96 -1.52
C ALA A 194 19.59 8.79 -1.35
N ASP A 195 19.06 7.62 -0.97
CA ASP A 195 19.80 6.36 -0.74
C ASP A 195 20.83 6.37 0.39
N SER A 196 21.01 7.50 1.08
CA SER A 196 22.13 7.75 1.99
C SER A 196 22.10 6.85 3.22
N GLY A 197 22.78 5.70 3.15
CA GLY A 197 22.95 4.78 4.27
C GLY A 197 21.68 4.03 4.71
N VAL A 198 20.51 4.38 4.15
CA VAL A 198 19.25 3.66 4.38
C VAL A 198 19.26 2.29 3.71
N LEU A 199 20.09 2.10 2.69
CA LEU A 199 20.32 0.81 2.03
C LEU A 199 21.34 -0.01 2.83
N THR A 200 20.88 -1.08 3.47
CA THR A 200 21.78 -2.02 4.14
C THR A 200 22.73 -2.64 3.12
N GLY A 201 24.04 -2.47 3.33
CA GLY A 201 25.09 -2.94 2.41
C GLY A 201 25.31 -2.06 1.19
N GLY A 202 24.53 -0.99 0.98
CA GLY A 202 24.69 -0.06 -0.15
C GLY A 202 24.25 -0.61 -1.52
N HIS A 203 23.58 -1.76 -1.53
CA HIS A 203 23.05 -2.38 -2.75
C HIS A 203 21.61 -1.92 -2.99
N LYS A 204 21.16 -2.02 -4.25
CA LYS A 204 19.77 -1.79 -4.69
C LYS A 204 19.35 -2.95 -5.57
N LEU A 205 18.06 -3.29 -5.58
CA LEU A 205 17.53 -4.20 -6.60
C LEU A 205 17.80 -3.63 -8.01
N PRO A 206 18.14 -4.46 -9.00
CA PRO A 206 18.14 -5.94 -8.99
C PRO A 206 19.45 -6.60 -8.51
N ASP A 207 20.41 -5.89 -7.89
CA ASP A 207 21.60 -6.51 -7.28
C ASP A 207 21.16 -7.58 -6.27
N GLU A 208 21.60 -8.82 -6.47
CA GLU A 208 21.25 -9.97 -5.62
C GLU A 208 21.71 -9.81 -4.16
N ARG A 209 22.64 -8.89 -3.91
CA ARG A 209 23.13 -8.53 -2.57
C ARG A 209 22.25 -7.48 -1.88
N PHE A 210 21.19 -7.00 -2.52
CA PHE A 210 20.23 -6.11 -1.87
C PHE A 210 19.60 -6.80 -0.66
N VAL A 211 19.52 -6.07 0.44
CA VAL A 211 18.96 -6.56 1.69
C VAL A 211 17.65 -5.86 2.03
N ARG A 212 17.68 -4.55 2.29
CA ARG A 212 16.53 -3.77 2.78
C ARG A 212 16.78 -2.27 2.74
N VAL A 213 15.70 -1.50 2.91
CA VAL A 213 15.69 -0.07 3.24
C VAL A 213 15.28 0.09 4.70
N LEU A 214 16.12 0.71 5.53
CA LEU A 214 15.82 1.00 6.93
C LEU A 214 14.76 2.09 7.06
N ALA A 215 13.78 1.89 7.93
CA ALA A 215 12.78 2.91 8.26
C ALA A 215 13.32 3.92 9.29
N PRO A 216 12.72 5.12 9.40
CA PRO A 216 13.15 6.15 10.35
C PRO A 216 12.87 5.79 11.81
N ASN A 217 12.14 4.71 12.08
CA ASN A 217 11.79 4.30 13.43
C ASN A 217 12.99 3.66 14.18
N THR A 218 14.15 3.48 13.56
CA THR A 218 15.38 3.03 14.27
C THR A 218 16.28 4.23 14.60
N PRO A 219 17.11 4.20 15.66
CA PRO A 219 18.04 5.30 15.96
C PRO A 219 18.97 5.64 14.79
N THR A 220 19.50 4.63 14.10
CA THR A 220 20.30 4.80 12.87
C THR A 220 19.46 5.36 11.73
N GLY A 221 18.25 4.83 11.54
CA GLY A 221 17.31 5.27 10.52
C GLY A 221 16.93 6.74 10.68
N ALA A 222 16.43 7.17 11.84
CA ALA A 222 15.94 8.53 12.09
C ALA A 222 16.94 9.63 11.70
N ALA A 223 18.24 9.39 11.91
CA ALA A 223 19.29 10.34 11.55
C ALA A 223 19.43 10.57 10.04
N LEU A 224 18.83 9.71 9.21
CA LEU A 224 18.87 9.75 7.75
C LEU A 224 17.62 10.40 7.15
N TYR A 225 16.58 10.67 7.95
CA TYR A 225 15.32 11.28 7.52
C TYR A 225 15.18 12.71 8.07
N PRO A 226 14.30 13.55 7.49
CA PRO A 226 14.06 14.89 8.01
C PRO A 226 13.71 14.88 9.49
N ASP A 227 14.27 15.81 10.26
CA ASP A 227 13.85 15.99 11.65
C ASP A 227 12.50 16.72 11.72
N TRP A 228 11.91 16.73 12.92
CA TRP A 228 10.63 17.39 13.18
C TRP A 228 10.81 18.87 13.58
N SER A 229 12.01 19.44 13.52
CA SER A 229 12.29 20.80 14.01
C SER A 229 11.48 21.84 13.24
N TYR A 230 11.44 21.76 11.91
CA TYR A 230 10.71 22.74 11.10
C TYR A 230 9.22 22.71 11.41
N TYR A 231 8.63 21.51 11.48
CA TYR A 231 7.20 21.35 11.75
C TYR A 231 6.83 21.89 13.13
N LEU A 232 7.53 21.46 14.18
CA LEU A 232 7.17 21.80 15.56
C LEU A 232 7.54 23.24 15.94
N LYS A 233 8.71 23.74 15.50
CA LYS A 233 9.24 25.06 15.91
C LYS A 233 8.89 26.19 14.97
N THR A 234 8.46 25.90 13.74
CA THR A 234 8.10 26.94 12.75
C THR A 234 6.64 26.86 12.38
N THR A 235 6.19 25.71 11.84
CA THR A 235 4.83 25.59 11.30
C THR A 235 3.77 25.61 12.40
N LEU A 236 4.02 24.97 13.56
CA LEU A 236 3.06 24.83 14.66
C LEU A 236 3.26 25.84 15.79
N GLN A 237 4.38 26.55 15.81
CA GLN A 237 4.67 27.52 16.88
C GLN A 237 3.55 28.55 17.00
N GLY A 238 2.97 28.66 18.19
CA GLY A 238 1.88 29.61 18.47
C GLY A 238 0.52 29.25 17.85
N LYS A 239 0.39 28.09 17.19
CA LYS A 239 -0.90 27.57 16.73
C LYS A 239 -1.53 26.69 17.80
N ASN A 240 -2.86 26.64 17.78
CA ASN A 240 -3.65 25.72 18.60
C ASN A 240 -4.01 24.50 17.75
N VAL A 241 -3.80 23.31 18.30
CA VAL A 241 -4.24 22.04 17.71
C VAL A 241 -5.27 21.42 18.66
N ARG A 242 -6.44 21.05 18.16
CA ARG A 242 -7.51 20.51 19.01
C ARG A 242 -7.55 18.99 18.94
N ILE A 243 -7.22 18.33 20.04
CA ILE A 243 -7.29 16.87 20.18
C ILE A 243 -8.57 16.53 20.94
N LYS A 244 -9.53 15.94 20.24
CA LYS A 244 -10.88 15.71 20.76
C LYS A 244 -11.43 14.38 20.26
N GLY A 245 -12.05 13.62 21.16
CA GLY A 245 -12.73 12.38 20.83
C GLY A 245 -13.15 11.58 22.06
N LEU A 246 -13.33 10.28 21.83
CA LEU A 246 -13.68 9.28 22.83
C LEU A 246 -12.56 8.23 22.91
N TYR A 247 -12.05 8.02 24.12
CA TYR A 247 -11.25 6.84 24.44
C TYR A 247 -12.20 5.74 24.92
N ALA A 248 -12.18 4.58 24.26
CA ALA A 248 -13.08 3.47 24.59
C ALA A 248 -12.74 2.77 25.92
N GLY A 249 -11.52 2.98 26.43
CA GLY A 249 -11.00 2.28 27.60
C GLY A 249 -10.19 1.04 27.23
N THR A 250 -9.32 0.64 28.13
CA THR A 250 -8.51 -0.57 28.07
C THR A 250 -8.86 -1.46 29.25
N GLN A 251 -9.37 -2.64 28.95
CA GLN A 251 -9.72 -3.64 29.95
C GLN A 251 -8.57 -4.63 30.17
N ASP A 252 -8.52 -5.23 31.34
CA ASP A 252 -7.65 -6.38 31.59
C ASP A 252 -8.20 -7.67 30.94
N ALA A 253 -7.48 -8.78 31.09
CA ALA A 253 -7.88 -10.08 30.55
C ALA A 253 -9.23 -10.61 31.09
N SER A 254 -9.76 -10.03 32.18
CA SER A 254 -11.07 -10.35 32.74
C SER A 254 -12.19 -9.43 32.25
N GLY A 255 -11.88 -8.50 31.34
CA GLY A 255 -12.83 -7.52 30.82
C GLY A 255 -13.12 -6.40 31.81
N GLN A 256 -12.27 -6.18 32.81
CA GLN A 256 -12.46 -5.14 33.83
C GLN A 256 -11.56 -3.93 33.58
N PHE A 257 -12.08 -2.74 33.83
CA PHE A 257 -11.25 -1.54 33.93
C PHE A 257 -10.50 -1.53 35.26
N THR A 258 -9.19 -1.29 35.19
CA THR A 258 -8.30 -1.39 36.37
C THR A 258 -8.04 -0.05 37.06
N SER A 259 -8.39 1.07 36.44
CA SER A 259 -8.14 2.41 36.98
C SER A 259 -9.01 3.49 36.31
N ASN A 260 -9.02 4.69 36.91
CA ASN A 260 -9.64 5.88 36.31
C ASN A 260 -8.99 6.27 34.97
N ALA A 261 -7.73 5.92 34.72
CA ALA A 261 -7.03 6.25 33.48
C ALA A 261 -7.33 5.24 32.36
N THR A 262 -7.76 4.02 32.71
CA THR A 262 -8.01 2.94 31.74
C THR A 262 -9.49 2.74 31.42
N GLN A 263 -10.42 3.40 32.10
CA GLN A 263 -11.83 3.40 31.71
C GLN A 263 -12.11 4.33 30.51
N GLY A 264 -13.14 4.01 29.74
CA GLY A 264 -13.55 4.82 28.61
C GLY A 264 -14.06 6.21 29.01
N GLN A 265 -13.62 7.25 28.30
CA GLN A 265 -13.80 8.66 28.65
C GLN A 265 -13.71 9.56 27.42
N ASN A 266 -14.41 10.68 27.44
CA ASN A 266 -14.27 11.75 26.47
C ASN A 266 -13.10 12.69 26.79
N TYR A 267 -12.45 13.20 25.75
CA TYR A 267 -11.36 14.18 25.84
C TYR A 267 -11.55 15.35 24.86
N ASP A 268 -11.14 16.55 25.28
CA ASP A 268 -11.07 17.77 24.47
C ASP A 268 -9.90 18.61 25.02
N TYR A 269 -8.79 18.63 24.29
CA TYR A 269 -7.56 19.29 24.67
C TYR A 269 -7.12 20.27 23.58
N ILE A 270 -6.60 21.42 24.01
CA ILE A 270 -5.87 22.34 23.15
C ILE A 270 -4.38 22.09 23.34
N VAL A 271 -3.69 21.77 22.25
CA VAL A 271 -2.24 21.60 22.21
C VAL A 271 -1.61 22.84 21.61
N THR A 272 -0.60 23.37 22.28
CA THR A 272 0.23 24.47 21.79
C THR A 272 1.69 24.06 21.73
N PHE A 273 2.42 24.62 20.76
CA PHE A 273 3.87 24.43 20.61
C PHE A 273 4.62 25.72 20.93
N ASN A 274 5.59 25.64 21.83
CA ASN A 274 6.45 26.77 22.16
C ASN A 274 7.59 26.94 21.14
N ALA A 275 8.44 27.96 21.30
CA ALA A 275 9.58 28.20 20.41
C ALA A 275 10.64 27.08 20.41
N ALA A 276 10.69 26.27 21.47
CA ALA A 276 11.55 25.10 21.56
C ALA A 276 10.94 23.86 20.86
N GLY A 277 9.66 23.91 20.48
CA GLY A 277 8.92 22.80 19.89
C GLY A 277 8.29 21.85 20.92
N ASP A 278 8.25 22.22 22.20
CA ASP A 278 7.58 21.42 23.23
C ASP A 278 6.06 21.53 23.07
N ALA A 279 5.37 20.40 23.14
CA ALA A 279 3.92 20.30 23.11
C ALA A 279 3.34 20.39 24.54
N THR A 280 2.36 21.26 24.73
CA THR A 280 1.58 21.36 25.99
C THR A 280 0.11 21.18 25.69
N PHE A 281 -0.50 20.15 26.29
CA PHE A 281 -1.92 19.84 26.17
C PHE A 281 -2.65 20.41 27.38
N THR A 282 -3.56 21.33 27.14
CA THR A 282 -4.40 21.96 28.17
C THR A 282 -5.84 21.49 27.99
N PRO A 283 -6.50 20.97 29.05
CA PRO A 283 -7.92 20.65 28.98
C PRO A 283 -8.75 21.86 28.51
N ASN A 284 -9.61 21.65 27.52
CA ASN A 284 -10.46 22.70 27.00
C ASN A 284 -11.69 22.90 27.91
N ALA A 285 -11.55 23.76 28.92
CA ALA A 285 -12.54 23.97 29.98
C ALA A 285 -13.89 24.57 29.51
N THR A 286 -14.01 24.99 28.24
CA THR A 286 -15.25 25.60 27.72
C THR A 286 -16.36 24.58 27.46
N VAL A 287 -16.05 23.28 27.46
CA VAL A 287 -17.02 22.19 27.27
C VAL A 287 -17.02 21.35 28.54
N GLY A 288 -18.07 21.45 29.36
CA GLY A 288 -18.18 20.82 30.69
C GLY A 288 -18.29 19.29 30.70
N THR A 289 -17.64 18.59 29.77
CA THR A 289 -17.86 17.17 29.46
C THR A 289 -16.60 16.30 29.50
N THR A 290 -15.41 16.86 29.69
CA THR A 290 -14.20 16.03 29.84
C THR A 290 -14.31 15.12 31.08
N GLY A 291 -13.90 13.87 30.94
CA GLY A 291 -13.76 12.92 32.06
C GLY A 291 -15.03 12.24 32.62
N ASN A 292 -16.25 12.79 32.56
CA ASN A 292 -17.38 12.19 33.32
C ASN A 292 -18.72 12.01 32.56
N SER A 293 -18.77 12.28 31.26
CA SER A 293 -20.02 12.06 30.52
C SER A 293 -20.33 10.56 30.40
N THR A 294 -21.56 10.16 30.72
CA THR A 294 -22.10 8.85 30.34
C THR A 294 -22.06 8.72 28.82
N VAL A 295 -21.04 8.06 28.30
CA VAL A 295 -20.91 7.83 26.86
C VAL A 295 -21.92 6.77 26.44
N THR A 296 -22.86 7.13 25.58
CA THR A 296 -23.76 6.17 24.94
C THR A 296 -22.92 5.17 24.14
N GLY A 297 -22.94 3.88 24.51
CA GLY A 297 -22.20 2.82 23.81
C GLY A 297 -20.90 2.36 24.47
N VAL A 298 -20.46 2.96 25.57
CA VAL A 298 -19.40 2.41 26.44
C VAL A 298 -20.05 1.89 27.72
N SER A 299 -19.57 0.75 28.24
CA SER A 299 -20.12 0.13 29.46
C SER A 299 -20.13 1.09 30.66
N THR A 300 -20.94 0.76 31.67
CA THR A 300 -21.11 1.55 32.91
C THR A 300 -19.78 2.01 33.49
N HIS A 301 -19.62 3.32 33.68
CA HIS A 301 -18.40 3.88 34.25
C HIS A 301 -18.28 3.48 35.72
N THR A 302 -17.11 2.98 36.10
CA THR A 302 -16.84 2.56 37.49
C THR A 302 -16.17 3.67 38.31
N TYR A 303 -15.52 4.63 37.64
CA TYR A 303 -14.71 5.66 38.29
C TYR A 303 -15.01 7.07 37.79
N SER A 304 -14.59 8.09 38.55
CA SER A 304 -14.54 9.47 38.06
C SER A 304 -13.40 9.63 37.06
N GLY A 305 -13.64 10.17 35.87
CA GLY A 305 -12.58 10.38 34.91
C GLY A 305 -11.60 11.48 35.26
N VAL A 306 -10.52 11.46 34.49
CA VAL A 306 -9.28 12.20 34.77
C VAL A 306 -9.11 13.43 33.89
N GLY A 307 -9.83 13.52 32.76
CA GLY A 307 -9.57 14.54 31.73
C GLY A 307 -10.07 15.97 31.98
N ASN A 308 -10.83 16.24 33.04
CA ASN A 308 -11.37 17.58 33.33
C ASN A 308 -10.61 18.36 34.40
N LYS A 309 -9.58 17.78 35.00
CA LYS A 309 -8.91 18.43 36.11
C LYS A 309 -7.92 19.46 35.56
N ALA A 310 -7.99 20.70 36.04
CA ALA A 310 -7.13 21.78 35.55
C ALA A 310 -5.63 21.50 35.76
N ASP A 311 -5.28 20.57 36.65
CA ASP A 311 -3.91 20.08 36.90
C ASP A 311 -3.49 18.94 35.96
N THR A 312 -4.35 18.43 35.08
CA THR A 312 -4.00 17.39 34.09
C THR A 312 -3.46 17.97 32.78
N ILE A 313 -2.47 18.86 32.92
CA ILE A 313 -1.68 19.34 31.79
C ILE A 313 -0.72 18.23 31.36
N VAL A 314 -0.77 17.84 30.08
CA VAL A 314 0.20 16.89 29.51
C VAL A 314 1.30 17.67 28.82
N THR A 315 2.56 17.31 29.05
CA THR A 315 3.70 17.93 28.38
C THR A 315 4.58 16.88 27.70
N VAL A 316 5.02 17.20 26.49
CA VAL A 316 5.97 16.40 25.71
C VAL A 316 7.05 17.34 25.20
N SER A 317 8.30 17.11 25.59
CA SER A 317 9.39 17.98 25.16
C SER A 317 9.79 17.70 23.71
N PHE A 318 10.40 18.68 23.04
CA PHE A 318 10.98 18.48 21.72
C PHE A 318 12.03 17.36 21.71
N ALA A 319 12.79 17.20 22.81
CA ALA A 319 13.77 16.12 22.95
C ALA A 319 13.15 14.73 22.98
N GLU A 320 11.87 14.60 23.34
CA GLU A 320 11.12 13.35 23.29
C GLU A 320 10.38 13.17 21.96
N LEU A 321 9.98 14.27 21.28
CA LEU A 321 9.28 14.21 19.99
C LEU A 321 10.21 14.02 18.78
N GLY A 322 11.41 14.61 18.82
CA GLY A 322 12.32 14.70 17.67
C GLY A 322 13.10 13.42 17.30
N PRO A 323 13.62 12.61 18.26
CA PRO A 323 14.40 11.41 17.96
C PRO A 323 13.57 10.27 17.33
N ALA A 324 14.25 9.16 16.97
CA ALA A 324 13.59 7.93 16.49
C ALA A 324 12.43 7.49 17.38
N GLY A 325 12.65 7.49 18.71
CA GLY A 325 11.65 7.13 19.72
C GLY A 325 10.47 8.09 19.83
N GLY A 326 10.52 9.26 19.20
CA GLY A 326 9.46 10.26 19.21
C GLY A 326 8.39 9.99 18.17
N ILE A 327 8.18 10.93 17.24
CA ILE A 327 7.11 10.85 16.23
C ILE A 327 7.32 9.68 15.25
N TYR A 328 8.56 9.30 14.94
CA TYR A 328 8.83 8.19 14.01
C TYR A 328 8.43 6.81 14.59
N GLN A 329 8.72 6.54 15.86
CA GLN A 329 8.24 5.32 16.55
C GLN A 329 6.84 5.48 17.18
N ASN A 330 6.31 6.70 17.25
CA ASN A 330 5.13 7.06 18.06
C ASN A 330 5.27 6.63 19.54
N ALA A 331 6.45 6.78 20.12
CA ALA A 331 6.73 6.35 21.50
C ALA A 331 7.35 7.45 22.41
N PRO A 332 6.99 8.74 22.27
CA PRO A 332 7.59 9.77 23.10
C PRO A 332 7.21 9.57 24.57
N LYS A 333 8.12 9.94 25.46
CA LYS A 333 7.81 10.06 26.88
C LYS A 333 7.11 11.37 27.16
N TYR A 334 6.17 11.36 28.09
CA TYR A 334 5.41 12.55 28.46
C TYR A 334 5.16 12.60 29.96
N SER A 335 4.83 13.78 30.48
CA SER A 335 4.42 13.95 31.89
C SER A 335 2.98 14.44 31.98
N VAL A 336 2.31 14.10 33.08
CA VAL A 336 0.96 14.57 33.41
C VAL A 336 1.02 15.35 34.72
N GLY A 337 0.55 16.59 34.73
CA GLY A 337 0.52 17.45 35.92
C GLY A 337 1.88 17.73 36.55
N GLY A 338 2.95 17.69 35.75
CA GLY A 338 4.34 17.84 36.24
C GLY A 338 4.89 16.59 36.96
N GLY A 339 4.23 15.44 36.81
CA GLY A 339 4.70 14.16 37.32
C GLY A 339 5.95 13.62 36.59
N ALA A 340 6.33 12.39 36.92
CA ALA A 340 7.43 11.71 36.23
C ALA A 340 7.08 11.45 34.75
N LEU A 341 8.13 11.40 33.91
CA LEU A 341 7.98 10.97 32.53
C LEU A 341 7.53 9.50 32.47
N THR A 342 6.61 9.20 31.56
CA THR A 342 6.27 7.83 31.19
C THR A 342 7.45 7.11 30.54
N ALA A 343 7.35 5.78 30.39
CA ALA A 343 8.34 5.02 29.62
C ALA A 343 8.19 5.20 28.10
N GLY A 344 7.06 5.75 27.65
CA GLY A 344 6.64 5.97 26.27
C GLY A 344 5.13 6.20 26.23
N ILE A 345 4.47 5.87 25.12
CA ILE A 345 3.01 5.79 25.08
C ILE A 345 2.54 4.61 25.92
N VAL A 346 1.59 4.86 26.82
CA VAL A 346 0.95 3.85 27.66
C VAL A 346 -0.49 3.66 27.19
N ASN A 347 -1.04 2.46 27.37
CA ASN A 347 -2.39 2.13 26.91
C ASN A 347 -3.47 2.62 27.88
N ASP A 348 -3.54 3.94 28.06
CA ASP A 348 -4.50 4.65 28.91
C ASP A 348 -5.04 5.91 28.22
N PHE A 349 -5.89 6.65 28.93
CA PHE A 349 -6.50 7.90 28.46
C PHE A 349 -5.48 8.95 27.98
N PHE A 350 -4.39 9.16 28.71
CA PHE A 350 -3.41 10.18 28.34
C PHE A 350 -2.55 9.72 27.17
N GLY A 351 -2.16 8.44 27.14
CA GLY A 351 -1.44 7.87 26.01
C GLY A 351 -2.28 7.89 24.73
N TRP A 352 -3.59 7.72 24.84
CA TRP A 352 -4.52 7.87 23.71
C TRP A 352 -4.52 9.29 23.14
N ILE A 353 -4.61 10.31 24.00
CA ILE A 353 -4.59 11.73 23.58
C ILE A 353 -3.26 12.11 22.93
N VAL A 354 -2.14 11.68 23.53
CA VAL A 354 -0.81 11.90 22.92
C VAL A 354 -0.73 11.14 21.59
N GLY A 355 -1.21 9.90 21.53
CA GLY A 355 -1.27 9.10 20.30
C GLY A 355 -2.04 9.77 19.16
N ASP A 356 -3.17 10.40 19.46
CA ASP A 356 -3.93 11.18 18.47
C ASP A 356 -3.13 12.36 17.89
N LEU A 357 -2.37 13.07 18.73
CA LEU A 357 -1.47 14.11 18.22
C LEU A 357 -0.40 13.51 17.32
N LEU A 358 0.22 12.40 17.72
CA LEU A 358 1.31 11.78 16.97
C LEU A 358 0.84 11.27 15.61
N ALA A 359 -0.29 10.56 15.57
CA ALA A 359 -0.91 10.16 14.31
C ALA A 359 -1.21 11.38 13.44
N GLY A 360 -1.81 12.44 14.00
CA GLY A 360 -2.07 13.70 13.30
C GLY A 360 -0.80 14.33 12.72
N LEU A 361 0.30 14.38 13.48
CA LEU A 361 1.60 14.87 13.03
C LEU A 361 2.17 14.01 11.90
N SER A 362 2.07 12.69 11.99
CA SER A 362 2.53 11.78 10.93
C SER A 362 1.78 12.00 9.63
N TRP A 363 0.45 12.20 9.68
CA TRP A 363 -0.37 12.52 8.52
C TRP A 363 -0.26 13.98 8.03
N GLY A 364 0.32 14.87 8.83
CA GLY A 364 0.46 16.29 8.52
C GLY A 364 -0.81 17.11 8.73
N PHE A 365 -1.72 16.73 9.63
CA PHE A 365 -2.94 17.49 9.87
C PHE A 365 -2.74 18.76 10.70
N PRO A 366 -2.01 18.73 11.84
CA PRO A 366 -1.77 19.93 12.63
C PRO A 366 -1.24 21.09 11.80
N GLY A 367 -1.88 22.25 11.93
CA GLY A 367 -1.45 23.48 11.25
C GLY A 367 -1.58 23.50 9.73
N SER A 368 -2.20 22.47 9.12
CA SER A 368 -2.55 22.45 7.69
C SER A 368 -3.53 23.57 7.34
N THR A 369 -3.28 24.25 6.23
CA THR A 369 -4.14 25.29 5.67
C THR A 369 -5.08 24.77 4.56
N VAL A 370 -4.93 23.50 4.17
CA VAL A 370 -5.75 22.86 3.14
C VAL A 370 -7.19 22.77 3.64
N GLN A 371 -8.14 23.18 2.79
CA GLN A 371 -9.55 23.18 3.15
C GLN A 371 -10.17 21.80 2.92
N PHE A 372 -10.92 21.32 3.90
CA PHE A 372 -11.77 20.14 3.80
C PHE A 372 -13.15 20.48 4.40
N GLY A 373 -14.23 20.32 3.63
CA GLY A 373 -15.56 20.76 4.07
C GLY A 373 -15.66 22.26 4.41
N GLY A 374 -14.83 23.10 3.78
CA GLY A 374 -14.77 24.55 4.03
C GLY A 374 -14.04 24.97 5.31
N THR A 375 -13.39 24.03 6.01
CA THR A 375 -12.56 24.30 7.19
C THR A 375 -11.12 23.87 6.91
N ALA A 376 -10.12 24.61 7.38
CA ALA A 376 -8.73 24.17 7.28
C ALA A 376 -8.53 22.88 8.08
N ILE A 377 -7.84 21.89 7.53
CA ILE A 377 -7.62 20.60 8.20
C ILE A 377 -6.96 20.79 9.57
N GLY A 378 -6.06 21.76 9.72
CA GLY A 378 -5.42 22.08 11.00
C GLY A 378 -6.36 22.62 12.07
N ASP A 379 -7.53 23.13 11.69
CA ASP A 379 -8.58 23.64 12.59
C ASP A 379 -9.66 22.58 12.89
N ILE A 380 -9.64 21.45 12.18
CA ILE A 380 -10.47 20.27 12.49
C ILE A 380 -9.88 19.57 13.73
N TYR A 381 -10.74 19.00 14.58
CA TYR A 381 -10.29 18.24 15.74
C TYR A 381 -10.06 16.75 15.44
N SER A 382 -9.24 16.08 16.25
CA SER A 382 -8.68 14.75 15.93
C SER A 382 -9.68 13.66 15.55
N ALA A 383 -10.81 13.50 16.25
CA ALA A 383 -11.82 12.51 15.85
C ALA A 383 -12.32 12.70 14.40
N ASN A 384 -12.40 13.94 13.90
CA ASN A 384 -12.85 14.21 12.54
C ASN A 384 -11.75 14.12 11.49
N TRP A 385 -10.50 13.89 11.89
CA TRP A 385 -9.43 13.65 10.93
C TRP A 385 -9.54 12.28 10.24
N TRP A 386 -10.04 11.26 10.95
CA TRP A 386 -10.06 9.86 10.48
C TRP A 386 -11.37 9.09 10.72
N GLY A 387 -12.36 9.66 11.40
CA GLY A 387 -13.68 9.03 11.60
C GLY A 387 -13.87 8.42 12.99
N GLY A 388 -13.32 9.08 14.02
CA GLY A 388 -13.45 8.71 15.42
C GLY A 388 -14.86 8.92 15.98
N SER A 389 -15.05 8.48 17.22
CA SER A 389 -16.30 8.67 17.97
C SER A 389 -16.27 9.97 18.76
N LEU A 390 -17.41 10.68 18.76
CA LEU A 390 -17.65 11.90 19.55
C LEU A 390 -18.29 11.57 20.89
N GLU A 391 -18.50 12.63 21.69
CA GLU A 391 -18.93 12.53 23.08
C GLU A 391 -20.31 11.89 23.28
N ASP A 392 -21.21 12.11 22.31
CA ASP A 392 -22.57 11.57 22.26
C ASP A 392 -22.64 10.16 21.65
N GLY A 393 -21.47 9.57 21.32
CA GLY A 393 -21.35 8.28 20.65
C GLY A 393 -21.53 8.34 19.13
N THR A 394 -21.79 9.51 18.56
CA THR A 394 -21.84 9.65 17.09
C THR A 394 -20.45 9.36 16.50
N LYS A 395 -20.44 8.60 15.41
CA LYS A 395 -19.23 8.33 14.64
C LYS A 395 -19.24 9.23 13.41
N THR A 396 -18.15 9.94 13.19
CA THR A 396 -17.94 10.63 11.91
C THR A 396 -17.66 9.57 10.85
N PRO A 397 -18.46 9.45 9.77
CA PRO A 397 -18.18 8.50 8.72
C PRO A 397 -16.78 8.74 8.15
N LYS A 398 -16.00 7.67 7.93
CA LYS A 398 -14.65 7.80 7.39
C LYS A 398 -14.63 8.57 6.07
N ALA A 399 -15.62 8.32 5.20
CA ALA A 399 -15.81 9.03 3.92
C ALA A 399 -16.04 10.54 4.07
N ASP A 400 -16.35 11.04 5.27
CA ASP A 400 -16.55 12.46 5.57
C ASP A 400 -15.34 13.08 6.28
N THR A 401 -14.16 12.43 6.21
CA THR A 401 -12.93 12.90 6.86
C THR A 401 -11.79 13.13 5.86
N PRO A 402 -10.83 14.02 6.15
CA PRO A 402 -9.67 14.22 5.28
C PRO A 402 -8.92 12.92 5.00
N ALA A 403 -8.67 12.12 6.04
CA ALA A 403 -7.90 10.88 5.88
C ALA A 403 -8.66 9.81 5.10
N GLY A 404 -9.96 9.66 5.33
CA GLY A 404 -10.79 8.75 4.55
C GLY A 404 -10.95 9.12 3.08
N ASN A 405 -10.70 10.39 2.73
CA ASN A 405 -10.62 10.88 1.34
C ASN A 405 -9.19 10.88 0.79
N GLY A 406 -8.23 10.26 1.49
CA GLY A 406 -6.82 10.22 1.08
C GLY A 406 -6.12 11.58 1.09
N THR A 407 -6.69 12.62 1.72
CA THR A 407 -6.06 13.94 1.84
C THR A 407 -5.09 13.92 3.00
N VAL A 408 -3.96 13.24 2.82
CA VAL A 408 -2.91 12.99 3.82
C VAL A 408 -1.52 13.40 3.33
N PHE A 409 -0.56 13.49 4.25
CA PHE A 409 0.85 13.78 3.96
C PHE A 409 1.03 15.06 3.14
N GLY A 410 1.69 14.99 1.97
CA GLY A 410 1.87 16.13 1.08
C GLY A 410 0.57 16.76 0.60
N LEU A 411 -0.55 16.03 0.58
CA LEU A 411 -1.86 16.58 0.22
C LEU A 411 -2.49 17.37 1.37
N ALA A 412 -2.15 17.05 2.62
CA ALA A 412 -2.51 17.85 3.78
C ALA A 412 -1.52 19.01 3.98
N GLN A 413 -0.29 18.90 3.49
CA GLN A 413 0.78 19.89 3.66
C GLN A 413 1.45 20.21 2.30
N PRO A 414 0.75 20.86 1.36
CA PRO A 414 1.29 21.13 0.03
C PRO A 414 2.50 22.05 0.12
N GLY A 415 3.59 21.70 -0.56
CA GLY A 415 4.86 22.41 -0.50
C GLY A 415 6.06 21.51 -0.85
N THR A 416 7.27 22.01 -0.64
CA THR A 416 8.51 21.28 -0.98
C THR A 416 8.80 20.14 0.00
N LEU A 417 9.34 19.02 -0.50
CA LEU A 417 9.75 17.84 0.28
C LEU A 417 10.76 18.14 1.42
N LEU A 418 11.52 19.23 1.34
CA LEU A 418 12.49 19.60 2.37
C LEU A 418 11.87 20.36 3.57
N LYS A 419 10.57 20.65 3.51
CA LYS A 419 9.79 21.31 4.57
C LYS A 419 8.73 20.38 5.17
N ASN A 420 8.92 19.07 5.02
CA ASN A 420 7.88 18.06 5.24
C ASN A 420 7.35 18.07 6.67
N ASN A 421 6.18 18.68 6.80
CA ASN A 421 5.36 18.70 8.01
C ASN A 421 4.59 17.37 8.16
N PHE A 422 5.21 16.23 7.86
CA PHE A 422 4.59 14.90 7.87
C PHE A 422 5.64 13.78 7.76
N HIS A 423 5.20 12.53 7.95
CA HIS A 423 6.05 11.35 7.95
C HIS A 423 6.41 10.89 6.52
N THR A 424 7.58 11.26 6.02
CA THR A 424 7.96 11.07 4.61
C THR A 424 8.04 9.62 4.17
N TYR A 425 8.57 8.74 5.03
CA TYR A 425 8.68 7.31 4.75
C TYR A 425 7.30 6.66 4.55
N ALA A 426 6.37 6.88 5.49
CA ALA A 426 4.98 6.43 5.37
C ALA A 426 4.27 7.06 4.15
N ALA A 427 4.56 8.31 3.82
CA ALA A 427 4.03 8.95 2.63
C ALA A 427 4.43 8.25 1.33
N ALA A 428 5.63 7.64 1.27
CA ALA A 428 6.07 6.86 0.11
C ALA A 428 5.39 5.49 -0.03
N LEU A 429 4.78 4.97 1.04
CA LEU A 429 3.93 3.77 1.01
C LEU A 429 2.49 4.07 0.56
N ASN A 430 2.05 5.32 0.74
CA ASN A 430 0.69 5.73 0.43
C ASN A 430 0.34 5.45 -1.04
N GLY A 431 -0.79 4.79 -1.27
CA GLY A 431 -1.28 4.45 -2.61
C GLY A 431 -0.62 3.23 -3.27
N ILE A 432 0.41 2.63 -2.67
CA ILE A 432 1.02 1.38 -3.17
C ILE A 432 0.89 0.20 -2.23
N THR A 433 0.64 0.45 -0.94
CA THR A 433 0.35 -0.61 0.04
C THR A 433 -0.44 -0.04 1.21
N PRO A 434 -1.38 -0.81 1.79
CA PRO A 434 -2.01 -0.46 3.06
C PRO A 434 -1.15 -0.87 4.26
N GLY A 435 0.03 -1.47 4.06
CA GLY A 435 0.89 -1.90 5.16
C GLY A 435 1.33 -0.75 6.08
N TYR A 436 1.62 -1.07 7.34
CA TYR A 436 2.10 -0.09 8.32
C TYR A 436 3.41 0.55 7.86
N GLY A 437 3.44 1.88 7.80
CA GLY A 437 4.64 2.70 7.68
C GLY A 437 5.06 3.37 8.98
N PHE A 438 4.15 3.43 9.96
CA PHE A 438 4.38 3.99 11.30
C PHE A 438 3.33 3.44 12.27
N ALA A 439 3.63 3.46 13.57
CA ALA A 439 2.69 3.03 14.60
C ALA A 439 1.51 4.02 14.69
N LEU A 440 0.34 3.57 15.14
CA LEU A 440 -0.89 4.40 15.17
C LEU A 440 -1.50 4.75 13.80
N GLN A 441 -0.98 4.18 12.70
CA GLN A 441 -1.62 4.28 11.38
C GLN A 441 -3.01 3.62 11.35
N ASP A 442 -3.24 2.68 12.27
CA ASP A 442 -4.52 1.98 12.53
C ASP A 442 -5.66 2.91 12.92
N ARG A 443 -5.41 4.19 13.20
CA ARG A 443 -6.45 5.22 13.29
C ARG A 443 -7.35 5.28 12.05
N LEU A 444 -6.87 4.83 10.90
CA LEU A 444 -7.69 4.67 9.68
C LEU A 444 -8.47 3.36 9.60
N GLY A 445 -8.21 2.39 10.49
CA GLY A 445 -8.92 1.12 10.60
C GLY A 445 -8.58 0.08 9.54
N GLU A 446 -7.73 0.36 8.55
CA GLU A 446 -7.54 -0.52 7.37
C GLU A 446 -6.31 -1.43 7.45
N ASN A 447 -5.47 -1.25 8.47
CA ASN A 447 -4.19 -1.93 8.57
C ASN A 447 -4.28 -3.33 9.20
N LEU A 448 -5.40 -3.71 9.80
CA LEU A 448 -5.58 -5.02 10.45
C LEU A 448 -6.65 -5.84 9.73
N MET A 449 -6.24 -6.80 8.91
CA MET A 449 -7.13 -7.76 8.28
C MET A 449 -7.65 -8.75 9.33
N HIS A 450 -8.92 -9.14 9.23
CA HIS A 450 -9.48 -10.16 10.10
C HIS A 450 -10.45 -11.09 9.36
N PHE A 451 -10.45 -12.38 9.72
CA PHE A 451 -11.49 -13.34 9.35
C PHE A 451 -11.53 -14.54 10.31
N ASP A 452 -12.59 -15.35 10.20
CA ASP A 452 -12.82 -16.52 11.07
C ASP A 452 -13.23 -17.75 10.24
N THR A 453 -12.42 -18.81 10.30
CA THR A 453 -12.66 -20.06 9.55
C THR A 453 -13.79 -20.91 10.14
N SER A 454 -14.35 -20.56 11.31
CA SER A 454 -15.58 -21.15 11.82
C SER A 454 -16.84 -20.53 11.21
N VAL A 455 -16.72 -19.31 10.66
CA VAL A 455 -17.78 -18.62 9.92
C VAL A 455 -17.68 -18.98 8.44
N ASP A 456 -16.48 -18.89 7.89
CA ASP A 456 -16.17 -19.21 6.49
C ASP A 456 -15.31 -20.48 6.42
N GLU A 457 -15.92 -21.66 6.44
CA GLU A 457 -15.23 -22.97 6.61
C GLU A 457 -14.11 -23.29 5.60
N ASN A 458 -14.15 -22.67 4.42
CA ASN A 458 -13.16 -22.85 3.36
C ASN A 458 -12.19 -21.66 3.23
N ALA A 459 -12.21 -20.75 4.21
CA ALA A 459 -11.37 -19.57 4.21
C ALA A 459 -9.93 -19.88 4.57
N TYR A 460 -9.01 -19.22 3.90
CA TYR A 460 -7.58 -19.27 4.19
C TYR A 460 -6.90 -17.95 3.90
N LEU A 461 -5.77 -17.71 4.56
CA LEU A 461 -4.92 -16.55 4.26
C LEU A 461 -3.99 -16.93 3.10
N LEU A 462 -4.10 -16.22 1.98
CA LEU A 462 -3.12 -16.26 0.89
C LEU A 462 -2.07 -15.19 1.13
N VAL A 463 -0.79 -15.57 1.15
CA VAL A 463 0.36 -14.67 1.20
C VAL A 463 1.13 -14.78 -0.12
N GLN A 464 1.11 -13.73 -0.92
CA GLN A 464 1.89 -13.65 -2.15
C GLN A 464 3.20 -12.89 -1.86
N ILE A 465 4.31 -13.51 -2.22
CA ILE A 465 5.68 -13.03 -2.01
C ILE A 465 6.21 -12.60 -3.38
N GLU A 466 6.70 -11.36 -3.50
CA GLU A 466 7.02 -10.76 -4.80
C GLU A 466 5.82 -10.86 -5.78
N PRO A 467 4.63 -10.35 -5.40
CA PRO A 467 3.46 -10.43 -6.26
C PRO A 467 3.76 -9.78 -7.62
N GLU A 468 3.14 -10.30 -8.67
CA GLU A 468 3.25 -9.69 -10.00
C GLU A 468 2.81 -8.23 -9.92
N ALA A 469 3.73 -7.32 -10.21
CA ALA A 469 3.47 -5.91 -10.04
C ALA A 469 2.44 -5.43 -11.05
N LYS A 470 1.54 -4.59 -10.57
CA LYS A 470 0.64 -3.83 -11.43
C LYS A 470 1.30 -2.49 -11.71
N SER A 471 1.09 -1.96 -12.91
CA SER A 471 1.56 -0.61 -13.22
C SER A 471 0.86 0.38 -12.30
N SER A 472 1.59 1.41 -11.88
CA SER A 472 1.06 2.45 -11.00
C SER A 472 1.59 3.82 -11.45
N VAL A 473 0.86 4.89 -11.17
CA VAL A 473 1.22 6.27 -11.56
C VAL A 473 1.62 7.10 -10.36
N HIS A 474 2.68 7.90 -10.54
CA HIS A 474 3.36 8.68 -9.49
C HIS A 474 3.85 10.02 -10.03
N PRO A 475 4.17 11.00 -9.17
CA PRO A 475 4.91 12.17 -9.62
C PRO A 475 6.30 11.77 -10.14
N SER A 476 6.66 12.25 -11.32
CA SER A 476 8.02 12.08 -11.86
C SER A 476 9.03 12.89 -11.02
N PRO A 477 10.26 12.38 -10.79
CA PRO A 477 11.32 13.15 -10.14
C PRO A 477 11.67 14.45 -10.88
N GLY A 478 11.55 14.44 -12.22
CA GLY A 478 11.66 15.64 -13.05
C GLY A 478 10.29 16.27 -13.30
N GLN A 479 10.14 17.54 -12.97
CA GLN A 479 8.94 18.35 -13.20
C GLN A 479 9.26 19.55 -14.11
N ALA A 480 8.22 20.10 -14.74
CA ALA A 480 8.34 21.40 -15.39
C ALA A 480 8.80 22.47 -14.37
N THR A 481 9.58 23.45 -14.82
CA THR A 481 10.11 24.51 -13.94
C THR A 481 8.98 25.19 -13.15
N GLY A 482 9.08 25.10 -11.82
CA GLY A 482 8.12 25.72 -10.90
C GLY A 482 6.86 24.90 -10.61
N ALA A 483 6.65 23.78 -11.29
CA ALA A 483 5.55 22.85 -11.01
C ALA A 483 5.91 21.92 -9.84
N THR A 484 4.95 21.72 -8.95
CA THR A 484 4.97 20.69 -7.90
C THR A 484 3.73 19.81 -8.09
N THR A 485 3.94 18.50 -8.15
CA THR A 485 2.89 17.54 -8.46
C THR A 485 2.75 16.52 -7.33
N LEU A 486 1.50 16.16 -7.02
CA LEU A 486 1.17 15.09 -6.08
C LEU A 486 0.12 14.16 -6.70
N ILE A 487 0.11 12.89 -6.28
CA ILE A 487 -0.94 11.93 -6.61
C ILE A 487 -1.84 11.76 -5.39
N ARG A 488 -3.15 11.88 -5.59
CA ARG A 488 -4.20 11.68 -4.59
C ARG A 488 -4.60 10.22 -4.51
N THR A 489 -4.93 9.64 -5.65
CA THR A 489 -5.42 8.26 -5.76
C THR A 489 -4.99 7.67 -7.09
N THR A 490 -4.69 6.38 -7.09
CA THR A 490 -4.49 5.60 -8.31
C THR A 490 -5.36 4.37 -8.23
N VAL A 491 -6.20 4.17 -9.24
CA VAL A 491 -7.04 2.98 -9.42
C VAL A 491 -6.49 2.20 -10.60
N ILE A 492 -6.05 0.98 -10.32
CA ILE A 492 -5.39 0.12 -11.30
C ILE A 492 -6.36 -0.95 -11.79
N LYS A 493 -6.55 -1.04 -13.11
CA LYS A 493 -7.42 -2.04 -13.74
C LYS A 493 -6.65 -2.81 -14.81
N GLU A 494 -6.60 -4.13 -14.69
CA GLU A 494 -6.14 -5.00 -15.77
C GLU A 494 -7.20 -5.03 -16.87
N LYS A 495 -6.81 -4.68 -18.09
CA LYS A 495 -7.63 -4.78 -19.30
C LYS A 495 -6.78 -5.36 -20.41
N ASN A 496 -7.37 -6.27 -21.19
CA ASN A 496 -6.74 -6.80 -22.40
C ASN A 496 -7.07 -5.91 -23.61
N ALA A 497 -6.46 -6.20 -24.77
CA ALA A 497 -6.67 -5.45 -26.01
C ALA A 497 -8.16 -5.34 -26.40
N ASP A 498 -8.93 -6.43 -26.31
CA ASP A 498 -10.35 -6.44 -26.66
C ASP A 498 -11.19 -5.51 -25.75
N ALA A 499 -10.91 -5.53 -24.45
CA ALA A 499 -11.57 -4.63 -23.50
C ALA A 499 -11.25 -3.17 -23.82
N LEU A 500 -9.98 -2.83 -24.06
CA LEU A 500 -9.56 -1.47 -24.39
C LEU A 500 -10.14 -0.96 -25.71
N LYS A 501 -10.20 -1.82 -26.73
CA LYS A 501 -10.87 -1.51 -27.99
C LYS A 501 -12.36 -1.22 -27.78
N SER A 502 -13.04 -2.06 -27.00
CA SER A 502 -14.48 -1.92 -26.78
C SER A 502 -14.86 -0.69 -25.95
N GLU A 503 -14.02 -0.32 -24.99
CA GLU A 503 -14.32 0.73 -23.99
C GLU A 503 -13.75 2.09 -24.37
N TYR A 504 -12.59 2.13 -25.03
CA TYR A 504 -11.84 3.37 -25.31
C TYR A 504 -11.52 3.57 -26.80
N LEU A 505 -12.04 2.70 -27.68
CA LEU A 505 -11.74 2.71 -29.11
C LEU A 505 -10.22 2.66 -29.40
N ALA A 506 -9.46 2.02 -28.50
CA ALA A 506 -8.03 1.81 -28.64
C ALA A 506 -7.75 0.65 -29.61
N ASP A 507 -7.96 0.91 -30.90
CA ASP A 507 -7.71 -0.07 -31.96
C ASP A 507 -6.21 -0.42 -32.09
N ASN A 508 -5.91 -1.69 -32.37
CA ASN A 508 -4.56 -2.20 -32.62
C ASN A 508 -3.58 -1.94 -31.45
N PHE A 509 -4.08 -1.90 -30.21
CA PHE A 509 -3.28 -1.63 -29.03
C PHE A 509 -3.27 -2.85 -28.11
N ASP A 510 -2.10 -3.45 -27.91
CA ASP A 510 -1.90 -4.53 -26.96
C ASP A 510 -1.25 -3.98 -25.68
N PRO A 511 -1.98 -3.89 -24.55
CA PRO A 511 -1.49 -3.23 -23.34
C PRO A 511 -0.32 -4.00 -22.71
N ILE A 512 0.73 -3.25 -22.36
CA ILE A 512 1.90 -3.74 -21.59
C ILE A 512 1.89 -3.18 -20.16
N THR A 513 0.91 -2.36 -19.82
CA THR A 513 0.64 -1.86 -18.48
C THR A 513 -0.81 -2.15 -18.14
N SER A 514 -1.12 -2.14 -16.85
CA SER A 514 -2.49 -1.96 -16.38
C SER A 514 -3.01 -0.58 -16.86
N VAL A 515 -4.33 -0.41 -16.92
CA VAL A 515 -4.93 0.93 -17.01
C VAL A 515 -4.82 1.58 -15.63
N CYS A 516 -4.11 2.70 -15.58
CA CYS A 516 -3.93 3.50 -14.39
C CYS A 516 -4.85 4.71 -14.47
N SER A 517 -5.97 4.70 -13.77
CA SER A 517 -6.79 5.90 -13.55
C SER A 517 -6.27 6.61 -12.31
N PHE A 518 -5.75 7.82 -12.45
CA PHE A 518 -5.20 8.55 -11.32
C PHE A 518 -5.82 9.94 -11.17
N ASN A 519 -5.84 10.42 -9.94
CA ASN A 519 -6.15 11.81 -9.60
C ASN A 519 -4.88 12.44 -9.04
N GLY A 520 -4.43 13.55 -9.61
CA GLY A 520 -3.28 14.31 -9.19
C GLY A 520 -3.63 15.77 -8.92
N THR A 521 -2.66 16.49 -8.37
CA THR A 521 -2.72 17.95 -8.21
C THR A 521 -1.44 18.58 -8.73
N VAL A 522 -1.54 19.77 -9.32
CA VAL A 522 -0.38 20.57 -9.74
C VAL A 522 -0.44 21.97 -9.15
N VAL A 523 0.71 22.45 -8.66
CA VAL A 523 0.86 23.78 -8.08
C VAL A 523 2.07 24.47 -8.70
N PRO A 524 1.96 25.74 -9.16
CA PRO A 524 0.71 26.49 -9.42
C PRO A 524 -0.22 25.82 -10.44
N SER A 525 -1.52 26.13 -10.37
CA SER A 525 -2.51 25.67 -11.35
C SER A 525 -2.22 26.21 -12.77
N GLY A 526 -2.58 25.44 -13.79
CA GLY A 526 -2.41 25.72 -15.21
C GLY A 526 -1.04 25.35 -15.77
N LEU A 527 -0.15 24.78 -14.94
CA LEU A 527 1.15 24.27 -15.36
C LEU A 527 1.08 22.82 -15.85
N CYS A 528 2.16 22.40 -16.52
CA CYS A 528 2.39 21.01 -16.86
C CYS A 528 2.89 20.24 -15.64
N ALA A 529 2.18 19.17 -15.29
CA ALA A 529 2.62 18.16 -14.34
C ALA A 529 3.26 16.99 -15.09
N THR A 530 4.37 16.48 -14.56
CA THR A 530 5.00 15.27 -15.07
C THR A 530 4.70 14.11 -14.15
N PHE A 531 4.12 13.06 -14.72
CA PHE A 531 3.86 11.81 -14.04
C PHE A 531 4.79 10.72 -14.56
N MET A 532 4.85 9.61 -13.84
CA MET A 532 5.68 8.46 -14.14
C MET A 532 4.88 7.19 -13.86
N MET A 533 4.94 6.24 -14.78
CA MET A 533 4.33 4.92 -14.67
C MET A 533 5.37 3.82 -14.80
N ASP A 534 5.29 2.80 -13.96
CA ASP A 534 6.21 1.66 -13.97
C ASP A 534 5.74 0.51 -14.87
N THR A 535 6.69 -0.17 -15.52
CA THR A 535 6.44 -1.42 -16.24
C THR A 535 7.66 -2.34 -16.25
N HIS A 536 7.39 -3.65 -16.22
CA HIS A 536 8.36 -4.72 -16.46
C HIS A 536 7.91 -5.67 -17.59
N LYS A 537 6.80 -5.33 -18.24
CA LYS A 537 6.15 -6.16 -19.27
C LYS A 537 6.37 -5.63 -20.69
N ALA A 538 7.25 -4.65 -20.86
CA ALA A 538 7.66 -4.18 -22.18
C ALA A 538 8.23 -5.37 -22.98
N PRO A 539 7.65 -5.75 -24.13
CA PRO A 539 8.14 -6.88 -24.90
C PRO A 539 9.52 -6.57 -25.47
N THR A 540 10.37 -7.59 -25.59
CA THR A 540 11.70 -7.41 -26.17
C THR A 540 11.61 -6.87 -27.60
N GLY A 541 12.11 -5.65 -27.82
CA GLY A 541 11.86 -4.89 -29.04
C GLY A 541 12.40 -3.47 -28.96
N LYS A 542 12.03 -2.60 -29.89
CA LYS A 542 12.46 -1.20 -29.88
C LYS A 542 11.54 -0.35 -29.03
N VAL A 543 12.08 0.73 -28.46
CA VAL A 543 11.26 1.77 -27.81
C VAL A 543 10.21 2.33 -28.77
N SER A 544 10.54 2.48 -30.06
CA SER A 544 9.59 2.95 -31.09
C SER A 544 8.36 2.06 -31.28
N ASP A 545 8.37 0.83 -30.77
CA ASP A 545 7.24 -0.10 -30.88
C ASP A 545 6.21 0.13 -29.74
N ILE A 546 6.61 0.86 -28.69
CA ILE A 546 5.77 1.19 -27.54
C ILE A 546 5.04 2.50 -27.80
N THR A 547 3.77 2.56 -27.43
CA THR A 547 2.97 3.78 -27.41
C THR A 547 2.33 3.97 -26.03
N LEU A 548 2.11 5.23 -25.66
CA LEU A 548 1.36 5.62 -24.47
C LEU A 548 0.03 6.23 -24.93
N MET A 549 -1.07 5.79 -24.34
CA MET A 549 -2.42 6.25 -24.66
C MET A 549 -3.08 6.90 -23.46
N LYS A 550 -3.67 8.08 -23.68
CA LYS A 550 -4.72 8.66 -22.84
C LYS A 550 -6.04 7.98 -23.19
N LEU A 551 -6.75 7.52 -22.16
CA LEU A 551 -8.05 6.85 -22.28
C LEU A 551 -9.10 7.76 -21.64
N TYR A 552 -10.04 8.29 -22.44
CA TYR A 552 -11.04 9.23 -21.96
C TYR A 552 -12.28 8.51 -21.42
N SER A 553 -12.91 9.08 -20.40
CA SER A 553 -14.20 8.66 -19.86
C SER A 553 -15.33 8.68 -20.90
N THR A 554 -15.17 9.45 -21.98
CA THR A 554 -16.08 9.48 -23.14
C THR A 554 -16.00 8.22 -24.01
N GLY A 555 -15.04 7.33 -23.73
CA GLY A 555 -14.81 6.09 -24.47
C GLY A 555 -13.94 6.25 -25.71
N THR A 556 -13.21 7.36 -25.83
CA THR A 556 -12.21 7.57 -26.88
C THR A 556 -10.79 7.45 -26.30
N SER A 557 -9.79 7.44 -27.18
CA SER A 557 -8.37 7.44 -26.80
C SER A 557 -7.54 8.33 -27.73
N THR A 558 -6.46 8.88 -27.18
CA THR A 558 -5.49 9.71 -27.93
C THR A 558 -4.06 9.30 -27.54
N PRO A 559 -3.16 9.08 -28.51
CA PRO A 559 -1.77 8.75 -28.20
C PRO A 559 -1.00 9.98 -27.72
N TYR A 560 -0.08 9.78 -26.78
CA TYR A 560 0.94 10.77 -26.42
C TYR A 560 2.07 10.76 -27.47
N THR A 561 2.77 11.88 -27.58
CA THR A 561 3.92 12.06 -28.48
C THR A 561 5.22 11.68 -27.77
N TYR A 562 6.01 10.77 -28.37
CA TYR A 562 7.31 10.41 -27.80
C TYR A 562 8.31 11.57 -27.89
N ALA A 563 9.06 11.85 -26.83
CA ALA A 563 10.13 12.83 -26.79
C ALA A 563 11.48 12.15 -27.12
N PRO A 564 12.03 12.28 -28.35
CA PRO A 564 13.17 11.48 -28.80
C PRO A 564 14.54 11.98 -28.31
N SER A 565 14.59 13.12 -27.63
CA SER A 565 15.83 13.83 -27.29
C SER A 565 15.96 14.12 -25.79
N GLY A 566 15.19 13.42 -24.96
CA GLY A 566 15.13 13.62 -23.51
C GLY A 566 13.79 14.15 -23.01
N PRO A 567 13.72 14.56 -21.73
CA PRO A 567 12.50 15.09 -21.12
C PRO A 567 11.95 16.31 -21.87
N ASP A 568 10.68 16.24 -22.24
CA ASP A 568 9.92 17.35 -22.83
C ASP A 568 8.69 17.62 -21.97
N TYR A 569 8.62 18.81 -21.37
CA TYR A 569 7.58 19.20 -20.40
C TYR A 569 6.35 19.83 -21.06
N THR A 570 6.07 19.48 -22.31
CA THR A 570 4.90 19.93 -23.08
C THR A 570 3.71 18.99 -22.89
N ASP A 571 2.48 19.53 -22.85
CA ASP A 571 1.25 18.74 -22.75
C ASP A 571 1.22 17.62 -23.82
N GLY A 572 0.91 16.40 -23.40
CA GLY A 572 0.81 15.25 -24.32
C GLY A 572 2.14 14.64 -24.76
N TYR A 573 3.27 15.00 -24.14
CA TYR A 573 4.56 14.34 -24.39
C TYR A 573 4.85 13.23 -23.38
N TRP A 574 5.63 12.25 -23.81
CA TRP A 574 6.11 11.15 -22.96
C TRP A 574 7.51 10.67 -23.36
N TRP A 575 8.21 10.03 -22.44
CA TRP A 575 9.49 9.36 -22.71
C TRP A 575 9.68 8.13 -21.83
N LEU A 576 10.62 7.27 -22.22
CA LEU A 576 10.99 6.08 -21.46
C LEU A 576 12.38 6.26 -20.83
N THR A 577 12.56 5.74 -19.62
CA THR A 577 13.88 5.55 -19.02
C THR A 577 14.08 4.10 -18.58
N ASP A 578 15.35 3.70 -18.49
CA ASP A 578 15.76 2.47 -17.81
C ASP A 578 15.63 2.59 -16.28
N ASP A 579 16.09 1.56 -15.57
CA ASP A 579 16.03 1.48 -14.12
C ASP A 579 17.04 2.38 -13.38
N GLN A 580 17.96 3.03 -14.11
CA GLN A 580 18.84 4.10 -13.62
C GLN A 580 18.35 5.50 -14.02
N TYR A 581 17.12 5.64 -14.54
CA TYR A 581 16.56 6.89 -15.05
C TYR A 581 17.30 7.46 -16.26
N SER A 582 18.07 6.65 -16.98
CA SER A 582 18.69 7.06 -18.24
C SER A 582 17.62 7.07 -19.33
N HIS A 583 17.52 8.18 -20.05
CA HIS A 583 16.58 8.31 -21.17
C HIS A 583 16.92 7.33 -22.29
N LEU A 584 15.90 6.63 -22.80
CA LEU A 584 16.02 5.73 -23.94
C LEU A 584 15.56 6.45 -25.22
N THR A 585 16.31 6.32 -26.29
CA THR A 585 15.96 6.82 -27.61
C THR A 585 15.00 5.85 -28.32
N PRO A 586 14.26 6.28 -29.36
CA PRO A 586 13.35 5.39 -30.10
C PRO A 586 14.03 4.15 -30.71
N THR A 587 15.35 4.20 -30.94
CA THR A 587 16.13 3.10 -31.51
C THR A 587 16.69 2.13 -30.48
N ASP A 588 16.65 2.48 -29.20
CA ASP A 588 17.12 1.61 -28.13
C ASP A 588 16.21 0.40 -27.96
N THR A 589 16.77 -0.67 -27.40
CA THR A 589 16.09 -1.94 -27.21
C THR A 589 15.65 -2.09 -25.77
N VAL A 590 14.37 -2.43 -25.58
CA VAL A 590 13.82 -2.88 -24.30
C VAL A 590 13.84 -4.40 -24.23
N VAL A 591 13.85 -4.95 -23.01
CA VAL A 591 13.90 -6.38 -22.72
C VAL A 591 12.77 -6.75 -21.77
N TYR A 592 12.02 -7.79 -22.12
CA TYR A 592 10.97 -8.30 -21.24
C TYR A 592 11.52 -8.70 -19.87
N GLY A 593 10.84 -8.26 -18.81
CA GLY A 593 11.24 -8.49 -17.41
C GLY A 593 12.19 -7.44 -16.83
N ALA A 594 12.81 -6.58 -17.65
CA ALA A 594 13.57 -5.44 -17.15
C ALA A 594 12.64 -4.31 -16.71
N GLN A 595 13.04 -3.55 -15.69
CA GLN A 595 12.26 -2.44 -15.16
C GLN A 595 12.46 -1.18 -16.03
N TYR A 596 11.36 -0.54 -16.39
CA TYR A 596 11.34 0.74 -17.09
C TYR A 596 10.39 1.73 -16.42
N TYR A 597 10.60 3.01 -16.70
CA TYR A 597 9.72 4.10 -16.26
C TYR A 597 9.24 4.92 -17.46
N ILE A 598 7.93 5.00 -17.60
CA ILE A 598 7.24 5.79 -18.63
C ILE A 598 6.87 7.12 -18.00
N HIS A 599 7.56 8.19 -18.39
CA HIS A 599 7.25 9.54 -17.96
C HIS A 599 6.30 10.19 -18.95
N PHE A 600 5.31 10.92 -18.47
CA PHE A 600 4.33 11.58 -19.32
C PHE A 600 3.84 12.88 -18.72
N VAL A 601 3.44 13.81 -19.58
CA VAL A 601 3.15 15.18 -19.19
C VAL A 601 1.71 15.52 -19.50
N VAL A 602 1.03 16.06 -18.49
CA VAL A 602 -0.34 16.55 -18.58
C VAL A 602 -0.37 17.98 -18.07
N LYS A 603 -0.93 18.87 -18.88
CA LYS A 603 -1.21 20.24 -18.48
C LYS A 603 -2.57 20.30 -17.78
N ASP A 604 -2.60 20.95 -16.62
CA ASP A 604 -3.86 21.24 -15.92
C ASP A 604 -4.77 22.11 -16.78
N ASN A 605 -6.03 21.66 -16.95
CA ASN A 605 -6.99 22.17 -17.93
C ASN A 605 -6.50 22.07 -19.39
N GLY A 606 -5.60 21.13 -19.66
CA GLY A 606 -5.05 20.82 -20.97
C GLY A 606 -5.94 19.87 -21.77
N SER A 607 -5.42 19.42 -22.91
CA SER A 607 -6.15 18.47 -23.77
C SER A 607 -6.13 17.04 -23.25
N PHE A 608 -5.12 16.72 -22.42
CA PHE A 608 -4.91 15.41 -21.84
C PHE A 608 -5.47 15.27 -20.41
N ASP A 609 -6.13 16.30 -19.88
CA ASP A 609 -6.70 16.37 -18.53
C ASP A 609 -8.23 16.37 -18.60
N GLU A 610 -8.89 15.39 -17.99
CA GLU A 610 -10.35 15.35 -17.92
C GLU A 610 -10.94 16.15 -16.75
N ASP A 611 -10.12 16.64 -15.81
CA ASP A 611 -10.61 17.46 -14.70
C ASP A 611 -10.60 18.96 -15.09
N PRO A 612 -11.77 19.62 -15.19
CA PRO A 612 -11.82 21.05 -15.47
C PRO A 612 -11.50 21.91 -14.24
N ALA A 613 -11.28 21.32 -13.07
CA ALA A 613 -10.97 22.06 -11.86
C ALA A 613 -9.49 22.47 -11.83
N ALA A 614 -9.24 23.79 -11.81
CA ALA A 614 -7.89 24.33 -11.71
C ALA A 614 -7.10 23.73 -10.54
N GLY A 615 -5.91 23.21 -10.85
CA GLY A 615 -4.96 22.58 -9.94
C GLY A 615 -5.15 21.07 -9.79
N TYR A 616 -6.12 20.46 -10.48
CA TYR A 616 -6.42 19.03 -10.41
C TYR A 616 -6.22 18.40 -11.78
N ILE A 617 -5.79 17.13 -11.79
CA ILE A 617 -5.58 16.34 -13.02
C ILE A 617 -6.21 14.97 -12.79
N THR A 618 -7.09 14.50 -13.67
CA THR A 618 -7.76 13.20 -13.51
C THR A 618 -7.75 12.40 -14.81
N ASP A 619 -6.91 11.36 -14.92
CA ASP A 619 -6.72 10.68 -16.20
C ASP A 619 -6.48 9.17 -16.10
N PRO A 620 -7.24 8.37 -16.88
CA PRO A 620 -6.83 7.02 -17.22
C PRO A 620 -5.76 7.00 -18.31
N VAL A 621 -4.66 6.28 -18.06
CA VAL A 621 -3.54 6.11 -18.99
C VAL A 621 -3.11 4.64 -19.09
N SER A 622 -2.62 4.21 -20.25
CA SER A 622 -2.04 2.89 -20.46
C SER A 622 -0.94 2.94 -21.52
N ALA A 623 0.14 2.18 -21.35
CA ALA A 623 1.11 1.91 -22.40
C ALA A 623 0.89 0.52 -23.01
N GLY A 624 1.28 0.38 -24.27
CA GLY A 624 1.05 -0.82 -25.06
C GLY A 624 1.91 -0.83 -26.31
N VAL A 625 1.82 -1.92 -27.06
CA VAL A 625 2.43 -2.03 -28.39
C VAL A 625 1.36 -1.86 -29.45
N VAL A 626 1.67 -1.06 -30.47
CA VAL A 626 0.79 -0.95 -31.63
C VAL A 626 0.99 -2.19 -32.49
N THR A 627 -0.02 -3.07 -32.52
CA THR A 627 -0.01 -4.24 -33.38
C THR A 627 -0.38 -3.81 -34.80
N VAL A 628 0.62 -3.63 -35.66
CA VAL A 628 0.37 -3.46 -37.09
C VAL A 628 -0.26 -4.75 -37.61
N SER A 629 -1.59 -4.77 -37.73
CA SER A 629 -2.29 -5.84 -38.44
C SER A 629 -1.69 -5.93 -39.84
N GLY A 630 -1.13 -7.09 -40.19
CA GLY A 630 -0.45 -7.33 -41.46
C GLY A 630 -1.22 -6.76 -42.65
N GLY A 631 -0.48 -6.07 -43.53
CA GLY A 631 -1.01 -5.25 -44.61
C GLY A 631 -2.08 -5.94 -45.46
N GLY A 632 -3.32 -5.54 -45.23
CA GLY A 632 -4.33 -5.44 -46.29
C GLY A 632 -4.42 -3.98 -46.67
N CYS A 633 -4.18 -3.65 -47.94
CA CYS A 633 -4.36 -2.30 -48.46
C CYS A 633 -5.79 -1.82 -48.16
N VAL A 634 -5.97 -1.03 -47.10
CA VAL A 634 -7.18 -0.25 -46.90
C VAL A 634 -7.08 0.91 -47.88
N LEU A 635 -7.85 0.83 -48.97
CA LEU A 635 -8.06 1.98 -49.83
C LEU A 635 -8.71 3.07 -48.98
N ASN A 636 -7.96 4.15 -48.77
CA ASN A 636 -8.46 5.37 -48.15
C ASN A 636 -9.70 5.85 -48.95
N PRO A 637 -10.90 5.94 -48.34
CA PRO A 637 -12.08 6.44 -49.04
C PRO A 637 -11.97 7.92 -49.43
N GLU A 638 -10.96 8.64 -48.94
CA GLU A 638 -10.66 10.03 -49.29
C GLU A 638 -9.48 10.20 -50.27
N SER A 639 -8.78 9.13 -50.68
CA SER A 639 -7.80 9.27 -51.75
C SER A 639 -8.51 9.24 -53.10
N ASN A 640 -8.18 10.20 -53.98
CA ASN A 640 -8.72 10.29 -55.34
C ASN A 640 -8.16 9.16 -56.23
N VAL A 641 -8.60 7.91 -56.01
CA VAL A 641 -8.16 6.69 -56.73
C VAL A 641 -8.77 6.55 -58.14
N SER A 642 -9.41 7.59 -58.66
CA SER A 642 -10.17 7.58 -59.92
C SER A 642 -9.30 7.27 -61.14
N TYR A 643 -8.02 7.64 -61.13
CA TYR A 643 -7.09 7.36 -62.24
C TYR A 643 -6.53 5.93 -62.25
N GLU A 644 -6.34 5.31 -61.08
CA GLU A 644 -5.75 3.97 -60.95
C GLU A 644 -6.78 2.86 -61.23
N LEU A 645 -8.03 3.04 -60.79
CA LEU A 645 -9.14 2.15 -61.18
C LEU A 645 -9.49 2.30 -62.67
N GLY A 646 -9.38 3.52 -63.21
CA GLY A 646 -9.55 3.77 -64.65
C GLY A 646 -8.49 3.05 -65.51
N THR A 647 -7.22 3.05 -65.07
CA THR A 647 -6.15 2.34 -65.79
C THR A 647 -6.29 0.82 -65.71
N LEU A 648 -6.71 0.28 -64.56
CA LEU A 648 -7.02 -1.15 -64.44
C LEU A 648 -8.20 -1.59 -65.32
N PHE A 649 -9.24 -0.75 -65.44
CA PHE A 649 -10.38 -1.03 -66.33
C PHE A 649 -9.98 -0.99 -67.81
N VAL A 650 -9.15 -0.02 -68.21
CA VAL A 650 -8.62 0.06 -69.58
C VAL A 650 -7.70 -1.13 -69.89
N ALA A 651 -6.84 -1.54 -68.94
CA ALA A 651 -6.00 -2.72 -69.10
C ALA A 651 -6.84 -4.00 -69.27
N ALA A 652 -7.90 -4.16 -68.48
CA ALA A 652 -8.83 -5.28 -68.61
C ALA A 652 -9.55 -5.29 -69.98
N LEU A 653 -9.99 -4.12 -70.47
CA LEU A 653 -10.60 -4.00 -71.79
C LEU A 653 -9.61 -4.34 -72.91
N VAL A 654 -8.37 -3.85 -72.84
CA VAL A 654 -7.31 -4.19 -73.82
C VAL A 654 -7.05 -5.69 -73.85
N ILE A 655 -7.01 -6.36 -72.69
CA ILE A 655 -6.84 -7.81 -72.61
C ILE A 655 -8.02 -8.56 -73.25
N VAL A 656 -9.26 -8.09 -73.06
CA VAL A 656 -10.46 -8.68 -73.69
C VAL A 656 -10.44 -8.50 -75.22
N PHE A 657 -10.05 -7.33 -75.71
CA PHE A 657 -9.94 -7.07 -77.15
C PHE A 657 -8.79 -7.86 -77.81
N LEU A 658 -7.66 -8.00 -77.12
CA LEU A 658 -6.54 -8.85 -77.58
C LEU A 658 -6.92 -10.34 -77.58
N ARG A 659 -7.73 -10.80 -76.63
CA ARG A 659 -8.27 -12.18 -76.61
C ARG A 659 -9.25 -12.44 -77.75
N ARG A 660 -10.13 -11.49 -78.07
CA ARG A 660 -11.08 -11.60 -79.21
C ARG A 660 -10.38 -11.61 -80.56
N ARG A 661 -9.24 -10.93 -80.71
CA ARG A 661 -8.49 -10.90 -81.97
C ARG A 661 -7.74 -12.21 -82.26
N ARG A 662 -7.50 -13.05 -81.25
CA ARG A 662 -6.88 -14.39 -81.37
C ARG A 662 -7.88 -15.51 -81.68
N SER A 663 -9.19 -15.27 -81.62
CA SER A 663 -10.20 -16.31 -81.91
C SER A 663 -10.75 -16.26 -83.35
N ASN A 664 -10.26 -15.36 -84.20
CA ASN A 664 -10.72 -15.17 -85.59
C ASN A 664 -9.56 -15.23 -86.62
N SER A 665 -8.50 -15.99 -86.33
CA SER A 665 -7.42 -16.30 -87.27
C SER A 665 -7.08 -17.77 -87.21
#